data_AF-A0A9W6SVA4-F1
#
_entry.id   AF-A0A9W6SVA4-F1
#
_cell.length_a   1.000
_cell.length_b   1.000
_cell.length_c   1.000
_cell.angle_alpha   90.00
_cell.angle_beta   90.00
_cell.angle_gamma   90.00
#
_symmetry.space_group_name_H-M   'P 1'
#
loop_
_entity.id
_entity.type
_entity.pdbx_description
1 polymer ?
#
loop_
_entity_poly.entity_id
_entity_poly.type
_entity_poly.pdbx_seq_one_letter_code
_entity_poly.pdbx_strand_id
1 'polypeptide(L)'
;MLQQAPKVSIRSYKVFENAQAHTSDILNFVKGIEKAVEDGVDLILVTSNQQNGGWSSSYISNTLNDIIESENIPIVMPIGQTGGFFQISDGAAAKNVITVGAANNDGALGWSITIGDYETFYYNLEPLDLYFHSNLSYSKLSNCSKFSVDSGSDSEILIFSNTDNCSISEIKSAIKTTNFTNYFVVESEDNSNNVEYFMTGAYDSSEVAGGAYIEYEVGNKIINQLKNNQTEKISVTEGDDSYPFLASTKFTSNVQNYNSSFGPTLDLNLKPNIVAPGTFYFKDYDLLVSGSSLSASIVSAAIANYVSSLNSDDEHNEEWKDTILDRVTSSGTLIEYNNIIKSYENSISNPVIQGGGIIDIDLLVNKNYEIVQSYGVLNDSKHFNENFQFTLINNNNENSSDFEINYIDSVTLYAQSEDMSFNDYQMYRFPTEFNATSVASVEISVGSDNGSKSKRHMDMDMGDDGDSTGENGDDEGEEEEEEQIFSEQSYKSVKITLKAGESINVTISVTAPDFSSEESRIPIYGGYIQVTETETNHTSNVPFFGVESNMSELPVQTYDPFYWKKMWYPTHDPSYRYCEMWEDGSQLNQTDDWLQVYYDNRMGSQMIDVFVVEKDWNETDFKYPAVPGENKFIDRISGARGGNYPLLNVGRTNVTNDNQWDDWKDRKLANGDILKDGEYRIVLRILNHFVDDISDWNSWYYHVSPWFEVKMKETTTVLTTDSMGEVVTSSASSTVDSGKATSTGVVTSSGNSTTANVSSTENNAANVVDSRVSKFSILLATFISLII
;
A
#
# COMPACT_ATOMS: atom_id res chain seq x y z
N MET A 1 9.49 14.43 -11.75
CA MET A 1 10.58 15.12 -11.02
C MET A 1 11.20 16.27 -11.82
N LEU A 2 12.13 16.03 -12.77
CA LEU A 2 12.89 17.11 -13.45
C LEU A 2 12.05 18.18 -14.15
N GLN A 3 10.89 17.81 -14.70
CA GLN A 3 9.98 18.78 -15.31
C GLN A 3 9.44 19.82 -14.30
N GLN A 4 9.26 19.42 -13.04
CA GLN A 4 8.68 20.23 -11.97
C GLN A 4 9.73 20.89 -11.07
N ALA A 5 10.94 20.32 -11.01
CA ALA A 5 12.08 20.85 -10.26
C ALA A 5 13.37 20.69 -11.11
N PRO A 6 13.61 21.55 -12.11
CA PRO A 6 14.68 21.34 -13.10
C PRO A 6 16.10 21.54 -12.57
N LYS A 7 16.25 22.11 -11.37
CA LYS A 7 17.56 22.37 -10.74
C LYS A 7 18.07 21.22 -9.88
N VAL A 8 17.28 20.17 -9.66
CA VAL A 8 17.69 19.04 -8.82
C VAL A 8 18.71 18.16 -9.53
N SER A 9 19.62 17.59 -8.75
CA SER A 9 20.48 16.48 -9.20
C SER A 9 19.83 15.16 -8.82
N ILE A 10 19.80 14.19 -9.74
CA ILE A 10 19.20 12.86 -9.50
C ILE A 10 20.30 11.80 -9.44
N ARG A 11 20.32 11.03 -8.35
CA ARG A 11 21.01 9.75 -8.27
C ARG A 11 19.98 8.63 -8.34
N SER A 12 20.19 7.66 -9.21
CA SER A 12 19.22 6.57 -9.44
C SER A 12 19.82 5.24 -9.01
N TYR A 13 19.06 4.51 -8.19
CA TYR A 13 19.43 3.19 -7.66
C TYR A 13 18.42 2.17 -8.17
N LYS A 14 18.87 1.27 -9.04
CA LYS A 14 18.02 0.20 -9.58
C LYS A 14 18.01 -0.97 -8.59
N VAL A 15 16.84 -1.23 -7.98
CA VAL A 15 16.67 -2.27 -6.93
C VAL A 15 15.91 -3.52 -7.40
N PHE A 16 15.51 -3.58 -8.68
CA PHE A 16 14.79 -4.72 -9.27
C PHE A 16 15.26 -5.02 -10.70
N GLU A 17 15.20 -6.29 -11.13
CA GLU A 17 15.75 -6.75 -12.42
C GLU A 17 14.71 -7.01 -13.53
N ASN A 18 13.45 -7.38 -13.22
CA ASN A 18 12.43 -7.84 -14.19
C ASN A 18 11.07 -7.09 -14.08
N ALA A 19 10.25 -7.16 -15.14
CA ALA A 19 8.92 -6.56 -15.25
C ALA A 19 7.84 -7.18 -14.34
N GLN A 20 8.10 -8.35 -13.74
CA GLN A 20 7.28 -8.87 -12.65
C GLN A 20 7.71 -8.19 -11.34
N ALA A 21 7.28 -6.95 -11.19
CA ALA A 21 7.55 -6.07 -10.06
C ALA A 21 6.78 -6.49 -8.79
N HIS A 22 6.87 -7.76 -8.40
CA HIS A 22 6.54 -8.19 -7.05
C HIS A 22 7.84 -8.27 -6.26
N THR A 23 8.03 -7.22 -5.48
CA THR A 23 9.05 -6.96 -4.46
C THR A 23 9.30 -8.14 -3.52
N SER A 24 10.07 -9.11 -4.01
CA SER A 24 10.60 -10.21 -3.20
C SER A 24 12.03 -9.98 -2.73
N ASP A 25 12.75 -8.98 -3.27
CA ASP A 25 14.12 -8.67 -2.86
C ASP A 25 14.19 -7.45 -1.95
N ILE A 26 13.65 -7.63 -0.73
CA ILE A 26 13.74 -6.67 0.39
C ILE A 26 15.20 -6.24 0.61
N LEU A 27 16.15 -7.15 0.40
CA LEU A 27 17.57 -6.87 0.59
C LEU A 27 18.09 -5.84 -0.42
N ASN A 28 17.75 -5.95 -1.70
CA ASN A 28 18.15 -4.94 -2.69
C ASN A 28 17.44 -3.60 -2.47
N PHE A 29 16.18 -3.63 -2.01
CA PHE A 29 15.47 -2.40 -1.64
C PHE A 29 16.22 -1.65 -0.52
N VAL A 30 16.50 -2.32 0.61
CA VAL A 30 17.22 -1.73 1.74
C VAL A 30 18.61 -1.26 1.34
N LYS A 31 19.38 -2.06 0.60
CA LYS A 31 20.70 -1.66 0.07
C LYS A 31 20.65 -0.42 -0.82
N GLY A 32 19.58 -0.26 -1.60
CA GLY A 32 19.39 0.93 -2.42
C GLY A 32 19.21 2.20 -1.60
N ILE A 33 18.45 2.11 -0.50
CA ILE A 33 18.26 3.20 0.46
C ILE A 33 19.58 3.50 1.19
N GLU A 34 20.25 2.48 1.75
CA GLU A 34 21.56 2.63 2.41
C GLU A 34 22.60 3.27 1.47
N LYS A 35 22.67 2.83 0.21
CA LYS A 35 23.58 3.42 -0.77
C LYS A 35 23.26 4.89 -1.05
N ALA A 36 21.97 5.27 -1.03
CA ALA A 36 21.54 6.66 -1.21
C ALA A 36 21.94 7.54 -0.03
N VAL A 37 21.77 7.04 1.20
CA VAL A 37 22.25 7.68 2.43
C VAL A 37 23.77 7.91 2.36
N GLU A 38 24.55 6.86 2.07
CA GLU A 38 26.01 6.94 1.93
C GLU A 38 26.45 7.98 0.89
N ASP A 39 25.64 8.18 -0.13
CA ASP A 39 25.89 9.11 -1.24
C ASP A 39 25.58 10.57 -0.89
N GLY A 40 24.97 10.82 0.27
CA GLY A 40 24.65 12.15 0.81
C GLY A 40 23.53 12.84 0.03
N VAL A 41 22.39 12.16 -0.16
CA VAL A 41 21.21 12.76 -0.80
C VAL A 41 20.36 13.54 0.20
N ASP A 42 19.67 14.59 -0.26
CA ASP A 42 18.81 15.42 0.60
C ASP A 42 17.40 14.83 0.81
N LEU A 43 16.95 14.00 -0.13
CA LEU A 43 15.60 13.42 -0.19
C LEU A 43 15.67 12.09 -0.93
N ILE A 44 14.98 11.07 -0.40
CA ILE A 44 14.84 9.77 -1.08
C ILE A 44 13.42 9.61 -1.60
N LEU A 45 13.29 9.47 -2.93
CA LEU A 45 12.04 9.10 -3.58
C LEU A 45 12.07 7.62 -3.94
N VAL A 46 11.10 6.86 -3.43
CA VAL A 46 10.82 5.49 -3.86
C VAL A 46 9.65 5.50 -4.82
N THR A 47 9.78 4.87 -5.99
CA THR A 47 8.71 4.80 -7.00
C THR A 47 8.13 3.39 -7.20
N SER A 48 8.56 2.42 -6.40
CA SER A 48 8.11 1.02 -6.44
C SER A 48 7.22 0.69 -5.24
N ASN A 49 6.27 -0.22 -5.43
CA ASN A 49 5.45 -0.76 -4.34
C ASN A 49 6.14 -1.99 -3.72
N GLN A 50 6.25 -2.04 -2.40
CA GLN A 50 6.53 -3.26 -1.65
C GLN A 50 5.26 -4.13 -1.53
N GLN A 51 5.41 -5.44 -1.31
CA GLN A 51 4.30 -6.40 -1.13
C GLN A 51 3.32 -5.93 -0.04
N ASN A 52 2.11 -6.52 -0.03
CA ASN A 52 1.02 -6.13 0.86
C ASN A 52 1.50 -5.97 2.30
N GLY A 53 1.52 -4.72 2.77
CA GLY A 53 1.91 -4.33 4.12
C GLY A 53 0.73 -3.75 4.85
N GLY A 54 0.94 -2.58 5.47
CA GLY A 54 -0.09 -1.87 6.22
C GLY A 54 0.23 -1.68 7.69
N TRP A 55 1.30 -2.29 8.20
CA TRP A 55 1.76 -2.09 9.57
C TRP A 55 2.87 -1.05 9.62
N SER A 56 2.74 -0.05 10.50
CA SER A 56 3.83 0.89 10.76
C SER A 56 5.02 0.23 11.47
N SER A 57 4.79 -0.94 12.07
CA SER A 57 5.75 -1.77 12.80
C SER A 57 6.36 -2.93 12.01
N SER A 58 6.11 -3.01 10.70
CA SER A 58 6.75 -4.03 9.86
C SER A 58 8.27 -3.87 9.85
N TYR A 59 9.00 -4.91 9.44
CA TYR A 59 10.46 -4.84 9.33
C TYR A 59 10.92 -3.68 8.43
N ILE A 60 10.29 -3.54 7.25
CA ILE A 60 10.62 -2.46 6.32
C ILE A 60 10.23 -1.12 6.91
N SER A 61 9.03 -0.98 7.48
CA SER A 61 8.58 0.29 8.05
C SER A 61 9.46 0.77 9.20
N ASN A 62 9.85 -0.13 10.12
CA ASN A 62 10.80 0.19 11.18
C ASN A 62 12.17 0.59 10.62
N THR A 63 12.70 -0.18 9.65
CA THR A 63 13.98 0.15 9.01
C THR A 63 13.96 1.56 8.39
N LEU A 64 12.86 1.95 7.73
CA LEU A 64 12.74 3.28 7.15
C LEU A 64 12.59 4.37 8.22
N ASN A 65 11.83 4.14 9.30
CA ASN A 65 11.78 5.07 10.43
C ASN A 65 13.17 5.26 11.04
N ASP A 66 13.90 4.17 11.31
CA ASP A 66 15.25 4.19 11.88
C ASP A 66 16.21 4.99 10.99
N ILE A 67 16.15 4.81 9.67
CA ILE A 67 16.97 5.58 8.71
C ILE A 67 16.62 7.07 8.75
N ILE A 68 15.33 7.41 8.73
CA ILE A 68 14.90 8.81 8.78
C ILE A 68 15.39 9.48 10.09
N GLU A 69 15.24 8.79 11.22
CA GLU A 69 15.61 9.31 12.54
C GLU A 69 17.13 9.41 12.74
N SER A 70 17.89 8.42 12.27
CA SER A 70 19.35 8.39 12.47
C SER A 70 20.13 9.23 11.46
N GLU A 71 19.67 9.29 10.21
CA GLU A 71 20.40 9.97 9.12
C GLU A 71 19.79 11.34 8.79
N ASN A 72 18.63 11.67 9.35
CA ASN A 72 17.88 12.90 9.05
C ASN A 72 17.69 13.08 7.53
N ILE A 73 17.17 12.05 6.84
CA ILE A 73 16.86 12.09 5.40
C ILE A 73 15.40 11.72 5.20
N PRO A 74 14.55 12.66 4.74
CA PRO A 74 13.15 12.38 4.45
C PRO A 74 13.00 11.36 3.31
N ILE A 75 12.00 10.49 3.44
CA ILE A 75 11.66 9.47 2.45
C ILE A 75 10.22 9.68 1.98
N VAL A 76 10.02 9.73 0.66
CA VAL A 76 8.72 9.84 0.01
C VAL A 76 8.39 8.53 -0.69
N MET A 77 7.22 7.95 -0.38
CA MET A 77 6.76 6.69 -0.95
C MET A 77 5.32 6.78 -1.47
N PRO A 78 4.96 6.06 -2.55
CA PRO A 78 3.58 5.88 -2.95
C PRO A 78 2.82 5.02 -1.93
N ILE A 79 1.54 5.30 -1.73
CA ILE A 79 0.68 4.49 -0.83
C ILE A 79 0.47 3.05 -1.33
N GLY A 80 0.64 2.80 -2.63
CA GLY A 80 0.31 1.53 -3.27
C GLY A 80 -0.84 1.67 -4.27
N GLN A 81 -1.11 0.57 -4.99
CA GLN A 81 -2.13 0.51 -6.04
C GLN A 81 -3.08 -0.69 -5.94
N THR A 82 -3.19 -1.28 -4.75
CA THR A 82 -4.02 -2.46 -4.54
C THR A 82 -5.50 -2.10 -4.37
N GLY A 83 -5.79 -0.83 -4.08
CA GLY A 83 -7.13 -0.31 -3.81
C GLY A 83 -7.64 -0.70 -2.42
N GLY A 84 -8.67 -0.02 -1.93
CA GLY A 84 -9.35 -0.39 -0.69
C GLY A 84 -8.67 0.04 0.61
N PHE A 85 -9.44 -0.04 1.70
CA PHE A 85 -9.00 0.31 3.05
C PHE A 85 -7.98 -0.69 3.59
N PHE A 86 -7.05 -0.18 4.41
CA PHE A 86 -6.02 -0.94 5.10
C PHE A 86 -5.01 -1.67 4.18
N GLN A 87 -4.95 -1.31 2.90
CA GLN A 87 -4.07 -1.96 1.92
C GLN A 87 -2.92 -1.06 1.48
N ILE A 88 -2.04 -0.74 2.41
CA ILE A 88 -0.90 0.14 2.17
C ILE A 88 0.33 -0.70 1.79
N SER A 89 1.13 -0.20 0.86
CA SER A 89 2.42 -0.81 0.51
C SER A 89 3.34 -0.87 1.72
N ASP A 90 4.07 -1.98 1.90
CA ASP A 90 5.00 -2.09 3.02
C ASP A 90 6.10 -0.99 2.97
N GLY A 91 6.49 -0.47 4.13
CA GLY A 91 7.33 0.72 4.25
C GLY A 91 6.56 2.05 4.07
N ALA A 92 5.55 2.12 3.20
CA ALA A 92 4.70 3.32 3.09
C ALA A 92 3.75 3.49 4.30
N ALA A 93 3.57 2.44 5.11
CA ALA A 93 2.87 2.51 6.39
C ALA A 93 3.74 3.08 7.53
N ALA A 94 5.04 3.27 7.32
CA ALA A 94 5.95 3.82 8.32
C ALA A 94 5.51 5.22 8.76
N LYS A 95 5.65 5.52 10.05
CA LYS A 95 5.17 6.77 10.65
C LYS A 95 5.83 7.99 10.02
N ASN A 96 7.16 7.96 9.90
CA ASN A 96 7.96 9.10 9.47
C ASN A 96 8.10 9.22 7.94
N VAL A 97 7.64 8.23 7.17
CA VAL A 97 7.63 8.28 5.71
C VAL A 97 6.49 9.19 5.21
N ILE A 98 6.81 10.08 4.26
CA ILE A 98 5.82 10.89 3.55
C ILE A 98 5.14 10.01 2.52
N THR A 99 3.92 9.58 2.82
CA THR A 99 3.18 8.66 1.97
C THR A 99 2.19 9.40 1.10
N VAL A 100 2.26 9.16 -0.21
CA VAL A 100 1.51 9.92 -1.20
C VAL A 100 0.47 9.04 -1.89
N GLY A 101 -0.80 9.43 -1.80
CA GLY A 101 -1.89 8.84 -2.57
C GLY A 101 -2.09 9.53 -3.92
N ALA A 102 -2.90 8.93 -4.78
CA ALA A 102 -3.20 9.47 -6.11
C ALA A 102 -4.59 10.12 -6.16
N ALA A 103 -4.65 11.33 -6.71
CA ALA A 103 -5.86 11.98 -7.17
C ALA A 103 -5.88 12.02 -8.70
N ASN A 104 -7.07 12.11 -9.29
CA ASN A 104 -7.25 12.35 -10.71
C ASN A 104 -6.92 13.81 -11.06
N ASN A 105 -6.58 14.02 -12.34
CA ASN A 105 -6.42 15.37 -12.87
C ASN A 105 -7.76 16.09 -12.92
N ASP A 106 -7.72 17.42 -12.99
CA ASP A 106 -8.90 18.21 -13.32
C ASP A 106 -9.26 18.01 -14.80
N GLY A 107 -10.04 16.97 -15.08
CA GLY A 107 -10.32 16.46 -16.41
C GLY A 107 -9.81 15.03 -16.63
N ALA A 108 -10.37 14.34 -17.62
CA ALA A 108 -9.81 13.07 -18.10
C ALA A 108 -9.03 13.29 -19.40
N LEU A 109 -7.96 12.53 -19.55
CA LEU A 109 -7.20 12.52 -20.79
C LEU A 109 -8.04 11.84 -21.87
N GLY A 110 -8.26 12.57 -22.96
CA GLY A 110 -9.06 12.11 -24.10
C GLY A 110 -8.41 12.47 -25.42
N TRP A 111 -8.87 11.80 -26.46
CA TRP A 111 -8.41 11.96 -27.84
C TRP A 111 -9.48 12.71 -28.63
N SER A 112 -9.06 13.72 -29.38
CA SER A 112 -9.94 14.51 -30.22
C SER A 112 -10.57 13.63 -31.31
N ILE A 113 -11.87 13.80 -31.54
CA ILE A 113 -12.59 13.05 -32.57
C ILE A 113 -13.76 13.86 -33.14
N THR A 114 -14.00 13.69 -34.42
CA THR A 114 -15.17 14.23 -35.11
C THR A 114 -16.10 13.11 -35.52
N ILE A 115 -17.35 13.17 -35.04
CA ILE A 115 -18.39 12.20 -35.34
C ILE A 115 -19.52 12.92 -36.09
N GLY A 116 -19.60 12.75 -37.40
CA GLY A 116 -20.51 13.54 -38.24
C GLY A 116 -20.21 15.03 -38.13
N ASP A 117 -21.18 15.80 -37.62
CA ASP A 117 -21.06 17.25 -37.40
C ASP A 117 -20.64 17.62 -35.96
N TYR A 118 -20.34 16.64 -35.11
CA TYR A 118 -19.96 16.84 -33.72
C TYR A 118 -18.45 16.73 -33.54
N GLU A 119 -17.80 17.82 -33.16
CA GLU A 119 -16.45 17.81 -32.57
C GLU A 119 -16.58 17.46 -31.09
N THR A 120 -15.85 16.43 -30.66
CA THR A 120 -15.89 15.89 -29.30
C THR A 120 -14.56 15.18 -29.00
N PHE A 121 -14.53 14.39 -27.93
CA PHE A 121 -13.40 13.56 -27.56
C PHE A 121 -13.89 12.21 -27.07
N TYR A 122 -12.99 11.23 -27.12
CA TYR A 122 -13.19 9.94 -26.48
C TYR A 122 -12.08 9.66 -25.49
N TYR A 123 -12.38 8.86 -24.48
CA TYR A 123 -11.41 8.43 -23.49
C TYR A 123 -10.93 7.03 -23.84
N ASN A 124 -9.62 6.87 -24.05
CA ASN A 124 -8.94 5.58 -24.15
C ASN A 124 -7.45 5.72 -23.75
N LEU A 125 -6.83 4.65 -23.25
CA LEU A 125 -5.40 4.67 -22.85
C LEU A 125 -4.48 4.90 -24.05
N GLU A 126 -4.85 4.34 -25.19
CA GLU A 126 -4.21 4.48 -26.49
C GLU A 126 -5.23 5.01 -27.50
N PRO A 127 -4.80 5.70 -28.56
CA PRO A 127 -5.73 6.12 -29.60
C PRO A 127 -6.37 4.88 -30.24
N LEU A 128 -7.67 4.95 -30.53
CA LEU A 128 -8.32 3.89 -31.31
C LEU A 128 -7.72 3.84 -32.72
N ASP A 129 -7.53 2.64 -33.25
CA ASP A 129 -7.19 2.48 -34.66
C ASP A 129 -8.43 2.78 -35.52
N LEU A 130 -8.44 3.99 -36.11
CA LEU A 130 -9.51 4.49 -36.97
C LEU A 130 -9.14 4.46 -38.48
N TYR A 131 -8.07 3.78 -38.89
CA TYR A 131 -7.45 3.92 -40.23
C TYR A 131 -8.35 3.58 -41.43
N PHE A 132 -9.46 2.86 -41.24
CA PHE A 132 -10.36 2.41 -42.32
C PHE A 132 -11.79 2.95 -42.18
N HIS A 133 -12.03 4.24 -42.46
CA HIS A 133 -13.37 4.88 -42.60
C HIS A 133 -14.48 4.23 -41.77
N SER A 134 -14.47 4.50 -40.47
CA SER A 134 -15.35 3.90 -39.48
C SER A 134 -16.72 4.58 -39.47
N ASN A 135 -17.72 3.92 -40.06
CA ASN A 135 -19.11 4.35 -39.86
C ASN A 135 -19.61 3.84 -38.51
N LEU A 136 -20.47 4.61 -37.86
CA LEU A 136 -21.10 4.17 -36.61
C LEU A 136 -22.31 3.26 -36.86
N SER A 137 -22.37 2.20 -36.06
CA SER A 137 -23.49 1.27 -35.97
C SER A 137 -24.04 1.32 -34.55
N TYR A 138 -25.28 1.77 -34.38
CA TYR A 138 -25.95 1.77 -33.08
C TYR A 138 -26.52 0.38 -32.76
N SER A 139 -26.35 -0.06 -31.51
CA SER A 139 -26.99 -1.27 -31.00
C SER A 139 -27.37 -1.11 -29.53
N LYS A 140 -28.33 -1.91 -29.07
CA LYS A 140 -28.65 -2.04 -27.65
C LYS A 140 -28.01 -3.30 -27.08
N LEU A 141 -27.26 -3.17 -25.98
CA LEU A 141 -26.86 -4.31 -25.15
C LEU A 141 -28.06 -4.71 -24.27
N SER A 142 -28.42 -5.99 -24.28
CA SER A 142 -29.54 -6.51 -23.47
C SER A 142 -29.05 -7.62 -22.55
N ASN A 143 -29.42 -7.54 -21.26
CA ASN A 143 -29.08 -8.52 -20.22
C ASN A 143 -27.56 -8.81 -20.15
N CYS A 144 -26.73 -7.82 -20.49
CA CYS A 144 -25.27 -7.91 -20.44
C CYS A 144 -24.64 -9.06 -21.24
N SER A 145 -25.38 -9.67 -22.16
CA SER A 145 -24.92 -10.85 -22.88
C SER A 145 -24.97 -10.72 -24.39
N LYS A 146 -25.84 -9.85 -24.92
CA LYS A 146 -26.13 -9.83 -26.35
C LYS A 146 -26.50 -8.45 -26.86
N PHE A 147 -25.90 -8.07 -27.99
CA PHE A 147 -26.27 -6.90 -28.77
C PHE A 147 -27.45 -7.19 -29.69
N SER A 148 -28.29 -6.19 -29.95
CA SER A 148 -29.39 -6.31 -30.92
C SER A 148 -28.92 -6.50 -32.37
N VAL A 149 -27.68 -6.16 -32.67
CA VAL A 149 -27.04 -6.32 -33.98
C VAL A 149 -26.01 -7.44 -33.85
N ASP A 150 -26.27 -8.57 -34.52
CA ASP A 150 -25.45 -9.79 -34.47
C ASP A 150 -24.33 -9.80 -35.53
N SER A 151 -24.30 -8.84 -36.45
CA SER A 151 -23.31 -8.79 -37.54
C SER A 151 -22.95 -7.35 -37.93
N GLY A 152 -21.72 -6.94 -37.62
CA GLY A 152 -21.09 -5.71 -38.09
C GLY A 152 -19.95 -5.98 -39.08
N SER A 153 -19.27 -4.93 -39.51
CA SER A 153 -17.98 -5.01 -40.22
C SER A 153 -16.85 -4.67 -39.24
N ASP A 154 -15.65 -5.20 -39.45
CA ASP A 154 -14.41 -4.77 -38.77
C ASP A 154 -14.04 -3.31 -39.09
N SER A 155 -14.65 -2.76 -40.15
CA SER A 155 -14.56 -1.37 -40.56
C SER A 155 -15.66 -0.46 -39.99
N GLU A 156 -16.48 -0.93 -39.05
CA GLU A 156 -17.52 -0.13 -38.39
C GLU A 156 -17.25 -0.03 -36.88
N ILE A 157 -17.73 1.05 -36.26
CA ILE A 157 -17.63 1.26 -34.82
C ILE A 157 -19.00 1.05 -34.20
N LEU A 158 -19.08 0.17 -33.21
CA LEU A 158 -20.30 -0.05 -32.45
C LEU A 158 -20.49 1.08 -31.43
N ILE A 159 -21.66 1.72 -31.37
CA ILE A 159 -21.99 2.68 -30.31
C ILE A 159 -23.23 2.26 -29.53
N PHE A 160 -23.16 2.30 -28.20
CA PHE A 160 -24.27 1.94 -27.33
C PHE A 160 -24.20 2.63 -25.97
N SER A 161 -25.33 2.70 -25.27
CA SER A 161 -25.40 3.12 -23.87
C SER A 161 -25.44 1.89 -22.95
N ASN A 162 -24.65 1.89 -21.87
CA ASN A 162 -24.67 0.81 -20.87
C ASN A 162 -25.83 0.97 -19.87
N THR A 163 -27.07 0.81 -20.34
CA THR A 163 -28.27 1.04 -19.51
C THR A 163 -28.53 -0.04 -18.46
N ASP A 164 -27.95 -1.23 -18.64
CA ASP A 164 -28.17 -2.39 -17.79
C ASP A 164 -27.06 -2.56 -16.73
N ASN A 165 -26.17 -1.56 -16.56
CA ASN A 165 -25.01 -1.58 -15.64
C ASN A 165 -24.12 -2.82 -15.81
N CYS A 166 -23.85 -3.20 -17.05
CA CYS A 166 -23.00 -4.35 -17.36
C CYS A 166 -21.54 -4.09 -17.01
N SER A 167 -20.88 -5.08 -16.43
CA SER A 167 -19.44 -5.07 -16.18
C SER A 167 -18.62 -5.06 -17.48
N ILE A 168 -17.36 -4.64 -17.39
CA ILE A 168 -16.42 -4.65 -18.52
C ILE A 168 -16.28 -6.05 -19.12
N SER A 169 -16.19 -7.07 -18.28
CA SER A 169 -16.10 -8.47 -18.70
C SER A 169 -17.33 -8.93 -19.49
N GLU A 170 -18.52 -8.50 -19.07
CA GLU A 170 -19.77 -8.80 -19.77
C GLU A 170 -19.85 -8.08 -21.11
N ILE A 171 -19.51 -6.78 -21.14
CA ILE A 171 -19.43 -5.99 -22.37
C ILE A 171 -18.46 -6.65 -23.36
N LYS A 172 -17.23 -6.97 -22.92
CA LYS A 172 -16.22 -7.65 -23.74
C LYS A 172 -16.74 -8.98 -24.27
N SER A 173 -17.39 -9.78 -23.42
CA SER A 173 -17.97 -11.07 -23.82
C SER A 173 -19.06 -10.91 -24.87
N ALA A 174 -19.93 -9.90 -24.71
CA ALA A 174 -20.96 -9.59 -25.69
C ALA A 174 -20.36 -9.12 -27.03
N ILE A 175 -19.31 -8.28 -27.00
CA ILE A 175 -18.63 -7.78 -28.22
C ILE A 175 -17.94 -8.92 -28.98
N LYS A 176 -17.32 -9.89 -28.28
CA LYS A 176 -16.74 -11.10 -28.90
C LYS A 176 -17.74 -11.93 -29.70
N THR A 177 -19.05 -11.77 -29.45
CA THR A 177 -20.11 -12.44 -30.26
C THR A 177 -20.47 -11.69 -31.55
N THR A 178 -19.86 -10.53 -31.77
CA THR A 178 -20.06 -9.67 -32.95
C THR A 178 -18.78 -9.62 -33.81
N ASN A 179 -18.84 -8.93 -34.94
CA ASN A 179 -17.68 -8.70 -35.81
C ASN A 179 -17.01 -7.33 -35.61
N PHE A 180 -17.46 -6.54 -34.62
CA PHE A 180 -16.89 -5.22 -34.38
C PHE A 180 -15.52 -5.32 -33.70
N THR A 181 -14.56 -4.55 -34.19
CA THR A 181 -13.19 -4.44 -33.65
C THR A 181 -12.97 -3.15 -32.86
N ASN A 182 -13.90 -2.20 -32.94
CA ASN A 182 -13.88 -0.95 -32.20
C ASN A 182 -15.29 -0.59 -31.70
N TYR A 183 -15.39 0.04 -30.53
CA TYR A 183 -16.68 0.44 -29.97
C TYR A 183 -16.60 1.67 -29.05
N PHE A 184 -17.67 2.45 -29.05
CA PHE A 184 -17.92 3.53 -28.10
C PHE A 184 -19.02 3.15 -27.10
N VAL A 185 -18.71 3.32 -25.82
CA VAL A 185 -19.71 3.33 -24.76
C VAL A 185 -20.07 4.78 -24.47
N VAL A 186 -21.35 5.12 -24.60
CA VAL A 186 -21.83 6.44 -24.16
C VAL A 186 -21.89 6.43 -22.63
N GLU A 187 -21.31 7.45 -22.00
CA GLU A 187 -21.43 7.69 -20.56
C GLU A 187 -22.91 7.68 -20.12
N SER A 188 -23.19 7.40 -18.85
CA SER A 188 -24.55 7.49 -18.31
C SER A 188 -24.82 8.87 -17.69
N GLU A 189 -26.09 9.30 -17.65
CA GLU A 189 -26.49 10.60 -17.08
C GLU A 189 -26.17 10.70 -15.59
N ASP A 190 -26.41 9.59 -14.89
CA ASP A 190 -26.16 9.41 -13.45
C ASP A 190 -24.74 8.86 -13.16
N ASN A 191 -23.92 8.69 -14.20
CA ASN A 191 -22.51 8.29 -14.18
C ASN A 191 -22.12 7.10 -13.27
N SER A 192 -22.96 6.06 -13.22
CA SER A 192 -22.68 4.80 -12.49
C SER A 192 -21.47 3.99 -13.00
N ASN A 193 -20.89 4.36 -14.15
CA ASN A 193 -19.81 3.62 -14.80
C ASN A 193 -18.61 4.54 -15.04
N ASN A 194 -17.64 4.51 -14.13
CA ASN A 194 -16.41 5.30 -14.21
C ASN A 194 -15.61 4.99 -15.49
N VAL A 195 -15.34 6.04 -16.26
CA VAL A 195 -14.46 6.03 -17.44
C VAL A 195 -13.12 5.37 -17.10
N GLU A 196 -12.47 5.69 -15.99
CA GLU A 196 -11.14 5.17 -15.62
C GLU A 196 -11.13 3.66 -15.28
N TYR A 197 -12.20 3.15 -14.65
CA TYR A 197 -12.37 1.71 -14.40
C TYR A 197 -12.47 0.92 -15.71
N PHE A 198 -13.15 1.50 -16.70
CA PHE A 198 -13.19 0.91 -18.02
C PHE A 198 -11.87 1.07 -18.77
N MET A 199 -11.19 2.22 -18.67
CA MET A 199 -9.90 2.47 -19.32
C MET A 199 -8.86 1.42 -18.91
N THR A 200 -8.84 1.07 -17.63
CA THR A 200 -7.96 0.03 -17.07
C THR A 200 -8.44 -1.39 -17.40
N GLY A 201 -9.75 -1.66 -17.33
CA GLY A 201 -10.32 -2.98 -17.65
C GLY A 201 -10.39 -3.32 -19.14
N ALA A 202 -10.41 -2.32 -20.03
CA ALA A 202 -10.45 -2.47 -21.47
C ALA A 202 -9.09 -2.92 -22.04
N TYR A 203 -7.98 -2.57 -21.37
CA TYR A 203 -6.60 -2.77 -21.82
C TYR A 203 -6.05 -4.20 -21.73
N ASP A 204 -6.83 -5.20 -21.30
CA ASP A 204 -6.37 -6.60 -21.36
C ASP A 204 -6.11 -7.00 -22.83
N SER A 205 -4.83 -6.91 -23.22
CA SER A 205 -4.33 -6.62 -24.56
C SER A 205 -4.16 -7.85 -25.44
N SER A 206 -4.66 -9.00 -25.01
CA SER A 206 -4.52 -10.24 -25.76
C SER A 206 -5.73 -10.64 -26.59
N GLU A 207 -6.95 -10.07 -26.38
CA GLU A 207 -8.15 -10.70 -26.99
C GLU A 207 -9.37 -9.82 -27.35
N VAL A 208 -9.37 -8.48 -27.23
CA VAL A 208 -10.60 -7.69 -27.50
C VAL A 208 -10.37 -6.42 -28.31
N ALA A 209 -11.39 -6.08 -29.12
CA ALA A 209 -11.68 -4.80 -29.76
C ALA A 209 -11.29 -3.56 -28.93
N GLY A 210 -10.80 -2.50 -29.60
CA GLY A 210 -10.52 -1.20 -28.99
C GLY A 210 -11.80 -0.53 -28.49
N GLY A 211 -11.93 -0.38 -27.17
CA GLY A 211 -13.09 0.24 -26.53
C GLY A 211 -12.76 1.64 -26.02
N ALA A 212 -13.67 2.59 -26.21
CA ALA A 212 -13.54 3.94 -25.66
C ALA A 212 -14.86 4.47 -25.11
N TYR A 213 -14.79 5.47 -24.23
CA TYR A 213 -15.97 6.22 -23.80
C TYR A 213 -16.16 7.50 -24.59
N ILE A 214 -17.41 7.90 -24.77
CA ILE A 214 -17.79 9.21 -25.31
C ILE A 214 -18.73 9.92 -24.33
N GLU A 215 -18.59 11.23 -24.23
CA GLU A 215 -19.37 12.07 -23.32
C GLU A 215 -20.89 11.90 -23.49
N TYR A 216 -21.63 11.95 -22.38
CA TYR A 216 -23.08 11.72 -22.34
C TYR A 216 -23.85 12.58 -23.36
N GLU A 217 -23.57 13.89 -23.40
CA GLU A 217 -24.36 14.85 -24.17
C GLU A 217 -24.21 14.65 -25.69
N VAL A 218 -22.99 14.44 -26.18
CA VAL A 218 -22.73 14.20 -27.61
C VAL A 218 -23.09 12.77 -27.99
N GLY A 219 -22.73 11.78 -27.16
CA GLY A 219 -23.06 10.38 -27.39
C GLY A 219 -24.57 10.13 -27.55
N ASN A 220 -25.41 10.78 -26.73
CA ASN A 220 -26.87 10.66 -26.88
C ASN A 220 -27.42 11.36 -28.13
N LYS A 221 -26.86 12.50 -28.54
CA LYS A 221 -27.23 13.14 -29.81
C LYS A 221 -26.95 12.21 -30.98
N ILE A 222 -25.77 11.58 -31.00
CA ILE A 222 -25.35 10.60 -32.01
C ILE A 222 -26.30 9.38 -32.01
N ILE A 223 -26.54 8.77 -30.84
CA ILE A 223 -27.45 7.63 -30.72
C ILE A 223 -28.85 7.97 -31.22
N ASN A 224 -29.38 9.14 -30.86
CA ASN A 224 -30.71 9.58 -31.29
C ASN A 224 -30.77 9.81 -32.81
N GLN A 225 -29.72 10.36 -33.42
CA GLN A 225 -29.61 10.50 -34.88
C GLN A 225 -29.63 9.14 -35.57
N LEU A 226 -28.80 8.19 -35.11
CA LEU A 226 -28.74 6.83 -35.66
C LEU A 226 -30.06 6.06 -35.50
N LYS A 227 -30.76 6.24 -34.37
CA LYS A 227 -32.10 5.66 -34.16
C LYS A 227 -33.14 6.20 -35.12
N ASN A 228 -33.11 7.51 -35.39
CA ASN A 228 -34.11 8.21 -36.20
C ASN A 228 -33.88 8.03 -37.71
N ASN A 229 -32.63 7.78 -38.13
CA ASN A 229 -32.25 7.73 -39.54
C ASN A 229 -31.37 6.50 -39.83
N GLN A 230 -31.99 5.31 -39.87
CA GLN A 230 -31.32 3.99 -39.99
C GLN A 230 -30.41 3.80 -41.22
N THR A 231 -30.39 4.75 -42.16
CA THR A 231 -29.57 4.72 -43.38
C THR A 231 -28.41 5.73 -43.35
N GLU A 232 -28.34 6.59 -42.34
CA GLU A 232 -27.30 7.61 -42.23
C GLU A 232 -26.02 7.00 -41.66
N LYS A 233 -24.99 6.92 -42.51
CA LYS A 233 -23.65 6.53 -42.09
C LYS A 233 -22.95 7.76 -41.51
N ILE A 234 -22.88 7.82 -40.18
CA ILE A 234 -22.12 8.85 -39.49
C ILE A 234 -20.64 8.45 -39.54
N SER A 235 -19.83 9.24 -40.23
CA SER A 235 -18.39 9.03 -40.31
C SER A 235 -17.71 9.47 -39.03
N VAL A 236 -16.73 8.67 -38.61
CA VAL A 236 -15.81 9.00 -37.53
C VAL A 236 -14.47 9.40 -38.14
N THR A 237 -13.95 10.56 -37.74
CA THR A 237 -12.64 11.06 -38.17
C THR A 237 -11.82 11.37 -36.93
N GLU A 238 -10.58 10.90 -36.90
CA GLU A 238 -9.63 11.28 -35.86
C GLU A 238 -9.43 12.81 -35.87
N GLY A 239 -9.34 13.42 -34.69
CA GLY A 239 -9.11 14.85 -34.56
C GLY A 239 -7.70 15.26 -34.98
N ASP A 240 -7.49 16.56 -35.15
CA ASP A 240 -6.20 17.13 -35.58
C ASP A 240 -5.10 17.03 -34.50
N ASP A 241 -5.46 16.72 -33.25
CA ASP A 241 -4.53 16.64 -32.13
C ASP A 241 -3.76 15.31 -32.15
N SER A 242 -2.43 15.40 -32.33
CA SER A 242 -1.55 14.22 -32.30
C SER A 242 -1.30 13.66 -30.88
N TYR A 243 -1.92 14.26 -29.86
CA TYR A 243 -1.71 13.96 -28.44
C TYR A 243 -3.02 14.12 -27.66
N PRO A 244 -3.24 13.32 -26.60
CA PRO A 244 -4.42 13.46 -25.78
C PRO A 244 -4.39 14.79 -25.02
N PHE A 245 -5.56 15.36 -24.80
CA PHE A 245 -5.75 16.59 -24.03
C PHE A 245 -6.61 16.34 -22.80
N LEU A 246 -6.51 17.23 -21.81
CA LEU A 246 -7.39 17.20 -20.65
C LEU A 246 -8.76 17.74 -21.09
N ALA A 247 -9.70 16.82 -21.26
CA ALA A 247 -11.08 17.15 -21.49
C ALA A 247 -11.79 17.37 -20.16
N SER A 248 -12.44 18.52 -20.00
CA SER A 248 -13.26 18.83 -18.83
C SER A 248 -14.43 17.86 -18.80
N THR A 249 -14.53 17.09 -17.72
CA THR A 249 -15.68 16.19 -17.49
C THR A 249 -16.35 16.60 -16.18
N LYS A 250 -17.67 16.46 -16.10
CA LYS A 250 -18.44 16.76 -14.88
C LYS A 250 -18.00 15.95 -13.65
N PHE A 251 -17.17 14.92 -13.81
CA PHE A 251 -16.91 13.89 -12.79
C PHE A 251 -15.43 13.58 -12.57
N THR A 252 -14.50 14.33 -13.16
CA THR A 252 -13.05 14.07 -13.02
C THR A 252 -12.33 15.17 -12.25
N SER A 253 -12.93 16.34 -12.06
CA SER A 253 -12.33 17.44 -11.31
C SER A 253 -12.02 17.03 -9.87
N ASN A 254 -10.74 16.82 -9.57
CA ASN A 254 -10.21 16.51 -8.24
C ASN A 254 -10.84 15.28 -7.56
N VAL A 255 -11.14 14.23 -8.33
CA VAL A 255 -11.68 12.98 -7.77
C VAL A 255 -10.56 12.04 -7.33
N GLN A 256 -10.81 11.22 -6.32
CA GLN A 256 -9.93 10.16 -5.85
C GLN A 256 -9.57 9.18 -6.97
N ASN A 257 -8.29 8.87 -7.17
CA ASN A 257 -7.87 7.94 -8.21
C ASN A 257 -8.27 6.50 -7.86
N TYR A 258 -8.87 5.78 -8.81
CA TYR A 258 -9.35 4.41 -8.60
C TYR A 258 -8.25 3.42 -8.20
N ASN A 259 -7.04 3.64 -8.73
CA ASN A 259 -5.89 2.79 -8.48
C ASN A 259 -5.09 3.22 -7.24
N SER A 260 -5.53 4.21 -6.46
CA SER A 260 -4.87 4.52 -5.19
C SER A 260 -5.31 3.53 -4.11
N SER A 261 -4.38 3.06 -3.29
CA SER A 261 -4.73 2.45 -2.00
C SER A 261 -5.20 3.51 -1.00
N PHE A 262 -5.90 3.08 0.06
CA PHE A 262 -6.40 3.94 1.13
C PHE A 262 -5.90 3.48 2.49
N GLY A 263 -5.81 4.44 3.40
CA GLY A 263 -5.59 4.14 4.80
C GLY A 263 -6.87 3.67 5.50
N PRO A 264 -6.87 3.74 6.83
CA PRO A 264 -5.68 3.98 7.65
C PRO A 264 -4.72 2.78 7.58
N THR A 265 -3.58 2.87 8.28
CA THR A 265 -2.75 1.67 8.50
C THR A 265 -3.50 0.65 9.36
N LEU A 266 -3.01 -0.59 9.40
CA LEU A 266 -3.56 -1.70 10.20
C LEU A 266 -3.45 -1.47 11.71
N ASP A 267 -2.53 -0.59 12.11
CA ASP A 267 -2.35 -0.06 13.46
C ASP A 267 -2.92 1.37 13.63
N LEU A 268 -3.87 1.76 12.76
CA LEU A 268 -4.68 2.98 12.84
C LEU A 268 -3.89 4.31 12.84
N ASN A 269 -2.79 4.38 12.10
CA ASN A 269 -2.12 5.63 11.75
C ASN A 269 -2.71 6.24 10.46
N LEU A 270 -2.70 7.57 10.36
CA LEU A 270 -3.17 8.28 9.17
C LEU A 270 -2.22 8.06 7.99
N LYS A 271 -2.75 7.50 6.91
CA LYS A 271 -2.14 7.47 5.57
C LYS A 271 -3.27 7.57 4.52
N PRO A 272 -3.03 8.14 3.33
CA PRO A 272 -1.81 8.85 2.95
C PRO A 272 -1.65 10.14 3.77
N ASN A 273 -0.46 10.74 3.74
CA ASN A 273 -0.24 12.06 4.33
C ASN A 273 -0.82 13.16 3.44
N ILE A 274 -0.73 12.98 2.13
CA ILE A 274 -1.17 13.92 1.11
C ILE A 274 -1.51 13.16 -0.18
N VAL A 275 -2.31 13.75 -1.06
CA VAL A 275 -2.50 13.23 -2.42
C VAL A 275 -1.94 14.19 -3.47
N ALA A 276 -1.59 13.66 -4.64
CA ALA A 276 -1.19 14.46 -5.78
C ALA A 276 -1.72 13.85 -7.08
N PRO A 277 -1.83 14.62 -8.18
CA PRO A 277 -2.24 14.11 -9.47
C PRO A 277 -1.45 12.86 -9.87
N GLY A 278 -2.14 11.79 -10.24
CA GLY A 278 -1.53 10.47 -10.45
C GLY A 278 -1.45 10.02 -11.91
N THR A 279 -2.04 10.77 -12.85
CA THR A 279 -2.23 10.30 -14.23
C THR A 279 -1.53 11.25 -15.22
N PHE A 280 -0.63 10.71 -16.05
CA PHE A 280 0.20 11.51 -16.96
C PHE A 280 0.36 10.85 -18.32
N TYR A 281 0.36 11.68 -19.37
CA TYR A 281 0.75 11.26 -20.71
C TYR A 281 2.18 11.72 -21.02
N PHE A 282 3.07 10.76 -21.27
CA PHE A 282 4.47 11.00 -21.63
C PHE A 282 4.64 11.00 -23.14
N LYS A 283 4.67 12.22 -23.71
CA LYS A 283 4.78 12.49 -25.15
C LYS A 283 5.91 11.73 -25.86
N ASP A 284 7.09 11.68 -25.25
CA ASP A 284 8.28 11.06 -25.87
C ASP A 284 8.19 9.53 -25.96
N TYR A 285 7.26 8.93 -25.20
CA TYR A 285 7.03 7.49 -25.13
C TYR A 285 5.66 7.08 -25.66
N ASP A 286 4.83 8.04 -26.07
CA ASP A 286 3.43 7.83 -26.46
C ASP A 286 2.67 6.96 -25.44
N LEU A 287 2.83 7.31 -24.16
CA LEU A 287 2.43 6.45 -23.05
C LEU A 287 1.62 7.20 -22.01
N LEU A 288 0.38 6.76 -21.80
CA LEU A 288 -0.45 7.15 -20.66
C LEU A 288 -0.19 6.20 -19.48
N VAL A 289 0.24 6.75 -18.35
CA VAL A 289 0.44 6.01 -17.10
C VAL A 289 -0.32 6.66 -15.96
N SER A 290 -0.81 5.84 -15.04
CA SER A 290 -1.47 6.27 -13.82
C SER A 290 -0.90 5.53 -12.61
N GLY A 291 -0.81 6.21 -11.47
CA GLY A 291 -0.50 5.56 -10.20
C GLY A 291 0.12 6.49 -9.16
N SER A 292 0.02 6.09 -7.89
CA SER A 292 0.58 6.81 -6.74
C SER A 292 2.10 7.03 -6.81
N SER A 293 2.84 6.20 -7.55
CA SER A 293 4.28 6.40 -7.81
C SER A 293 4.58 7.71 -8.56
N LEU A 294 3.66 8.14 -9.43
CA LEU A 294 3.75 9.40 -10.15
C LEU A 294 3.41 10.57 -9.21
N SER A 295 2.37 10.41 -8.39
CA SER A 295 2.01 11.36 -7.33
C SER A 295 3.17 11.62 -6.37
N ALA A 296 3.84 10.57 -5.89
CA ALA A 296 5.03 10.67 -5.03
C ALA A 296 6.16 11.48 -5.67
N SER A 297 6.30 11.38 -6.99
CA SER A 297 7.29 12.15 -7.75
C SER A 297 6.96 13.65 -7.86
N ILE A 298 5.68 14.03 -7.75
CA ILE A 298 5.24 15.43 -7.72
C ILE A 298 5.51 16.03 -6.35
N VAL A 299 5.13 15.34 -5.29
CA VAL A 299 5.37 15.78 -3.91
C VAL A 299 6.87 15.94 -3.67
N SER A 300 7.69 15.00 -4.14
CA SER A 300 9.15 15.14 -4.07
C SER A 300 9.67 16.40 -4.79
N ALA A 301 9.09 16.75 -5.93
CA ALA A 301 9.44 17.98 -6.65
C ALA A 301 8.99 19.24 -5.90
N ALA A 302 7.83 19.20 -5.26
CA ALA A 302 7.32 20.28 -4.43
C ALA A 302 8.25 20.51 -3.21
N ILE A 303 8.69 19.44 -2.55
CA ILE A 303 9.70 19.50 -1.48
C ILE A 303 10.99 20.13 -2.00
N ALA A 304 11.50 19.70 -3.16
CA ALA A 304 12.70 20.29 -3.74
C ALA A 304 12.57 21.79 -4.07
N ASN A 305 11.38 22.23 -4.50
CA ASN A 305 11.10 23.65 -4.73
C ASN A 305 11.06 24.44 -3.42
N TYR A 306 10.49 23.87 -2.35
CA TYR A 306 10.53 24.46 -1.02
C TYR A 306 11.96 24.58 -0.49
N VAL A 307 12.76 23.51 -0.57
CA VAL A 307 14.17 23.56 -0.16
C VAL A 307 14.94 24.61 -0.97
N SER A 308 14.64 24.76 -2.27
CA SER A 308 15.25 25.78 -3.12
C SER A 308 14.82 27.22 -2.80
N SER A 309 13.72 27.42 -2.06
CA SER A 309 13.27 28.75 -1.62
C SER A 309 13.86 29.17 -0.28
N LEU A 310 14.44 28.24 0.48
CA LEU A 310 15.18 28.55 1.70
C LEU A 310 16.43 29.38 1.36
N ASN A 311 16.76 30.36 2.21
CA ASN A 311 17.85 31.31 1.96
C ASN A 311 19.21 30.60 1.85
N SER A 312 20.06 31.03 0.91
CA SER A 312 21.37 30.42 0.65
C SER A 312 22.37 30.57 1.80
N ASP A 313 22.20 31.57 2.68
CA ASP A 313 23.01 31.73 3.89
C ASP A 313 22.66 30.69 4.99
N ASP A 314 21.54 29.98 4.80
CA ASP A 314 21.00 28.86 5.59
C ASP A 314 21.21 27.51 4.85
N GLU A 315 22.11 27.41 3.86
CA GLU A 315 22.41 26.18 3.09
C GLU A 315 22.93 24.99 3.94
N HIS A 316 23.14 25.18 5.24
CA HIS A 316 23.43 24.13 6.22
C HIS A 316 22.33 23.96 7.27
N ASN A 317 21.21 24.67 7.14
CA ASN A 317 20.06 24.53 7.99
C ASN A 317 19.23 23.32 7.51
N GLU A 318 19.53 22.16 8.08
CA GLU A 318 18.77 20.93 7.85
C GLU A 318 17.49 20.85 8.71
N GLU A 319 17.12 21.91 9.46
CA GLU A 319 15.92 21.90 10.31
C GLU A 319 14.63 21.70 9.51
N TRP A 320 14.62 22.04 8.21
CA TRP A 320 13.47 21.77 7.34
C TRP A 320 13.15 20.28 7.25
N LYS A 321 14.15 19.40 7.39
CA LYS A 321 13.97 17.94 7.31
C LYS A 321 13.17 17.40 8.48
N ASP A 322 13.24 18.06 9.63
CA ASP A 322 12.49 17.66 10.82
C ASP A 322 11.00 17.97 10.72
N THR A 323 10.64 19.03 10.01
CA THR A 323 9.25 19.50 9.91
C THR A 323 8.61 19.15 8.57
N ILE A 324 9.36 18.61 7.60
CA ILE A 324 8.85 18.44 6.22
C ILE A 324 7.65 17.51 6.13
N LEU A 325 7.58 16.46 6.96
CA LEU A 325 6.42 15.56 6.99
C LEU A 325 5.15 16.33 7.35
N ASP A 326 5.26 17.14 8.40
CA ASP A 326 4.18 17.97 8.91
C ASP A 326 3.81 19.10 7.94
N ARG A 327 4.85 19.72 7.34
CA ARG A 327 4.69 20.77 6.35
C ARG A 327 3.95 20.28 5.12
N VAL A 328 4.33 19.09 4.61
CA VAL A 328 3.67 18.45 3.45
C VAL A 328 2.25 18.04 3.79
N THR A 329 2.04 17.36 4.93
CA THR A 329 0.70 16.92 5.35
C THR A 329 -0.26 18.09 5.46
N SER A 330 0.19 19.24 5.98
CA SER A 330 -0.65 20.42 6.19
C SER A 330 -0.76 21.38 4.99
N SER A 331 -0.19 21.03 3.84
CA SER A 331 -0.15 21.89 2.64
C SER A 331 -1.00 21.33 1.49
N GLY A 332 -2.22 20.88 1.79
CA GLY A 332 -3.17 20.39 0.80
C GLY A 332 -4.38 21.31 0.60
N THR A 333 -5.01 21.24 -0.57
CA THR A 333 -6.37 21.73 -0.81
C THR A 333 -7.35 20.56 -0.66
N LEU A 334 -8.43 20.74 0.11
CA LEU A 334 -9.41 19.67 0.32
C LEU A 334 -10.19 19.39 -0.97
N ILE A 335 -10.34 18.11 -1.31
CA ILE A 335 -11.15 17.65 -2.45
C ILE A 335 -12.51 17.15 -1.96
N GLU A 336 -13.53 17.35 -2.80
CA GLU A 336 -14.86 16.81 -2.56
C GLU A 336 -14.88 15.29 -2.69
N TYR A 337 -15.69 14.65 -1.87
CA TYR A 337 -15.96 13.23 -1.94
C TYR A 337 -16.82 12.92 -3.16
N ASN A 338 -16.19 12.32 -4.15
CA ASN A 338 -16.84 11.77 -5.31
C ASN A 338 -16.44 10.30 -5.40
N ASN A 339 -17.41 9.40 -5.58
CA ASN A 339 -17.14 7.98 -5.75
C ASN A 339 -17.42 7.52 -7.18
N ILE A 340 -17.09 6.26 -7.46
CA ILE A 340 -17.18 5.65 -8.79
C ILE A 340 -18.61 5.55 -9.36
N ILE A 341 -19.64 5.84 -8.57
CA ILE A 341 -21.06 5.66 -8.95
C ILE A 341 -21.85 6.98 -8.84
N LYS A 342 -21.43 7.93 -8.00
CA LYS A 342 -22.13 9.18 -7.71
C LYS A 342 -21.16 10.30 -7.32
N SER A 343 -21.43 11.51 -7.83
CA SER A 343 -20.87 12.73 -7.28
C SER A 343 -21.70 13.24 -6.10
N TYR A 344 -21.02 13.75 -5.08
CA TYR A 344 -21.68 14.35 -3.91
C TYR A 344 -21.17 15.78 -3.72
N GLU A 345 -21.89 16.72 -4.33
CA GLU A 345 -21.59 18.14 -4.18
C GLU A 345 -21.64 18.54 -2.69
N ASN A 346 -20.66 19.33 -2.24
CA ASN A 346 -20.55 19.87 -0.88
C ASN A 346 -20.21 18.86 0.24
N SER A 347 -19.68 17.68 -0.09
CA SER A 347 -19.16 16.73 0.92
C SER A 347 -17.65 16.60 0.79
N ILE A 348 -16.87 16.80 1.85
CA ILE A 348 -15.40 16.68 1.80
C ILE A 348 -14.97 15.22 1.95
N SER A 349 -13.96 14.79 1.19
CA SER A 349 -13.43 13.42 1.28
C SER A 349 -12.76 13.15 2.64
N ASN A 350 -12.86 11.92 3.13
CA ASN A 350 -12.33 11.54 4.44
C ASN A 350 -10.78 11.62 4.46
N PRO A 351 -10.15 12.02 5.58
CA PRO A 351 -8.69 12.04 5.72
C PRO A 351 -7.97 10.75 5.33
N VAL A 352 -8.53 9.57 5.59
CA VAL A 352 -7.87 8.29 5.23
C VAL A 352 -7.79 8.03 3.72
N ILE A 353 -8.45 8.88 2.93
CA ILE A 353 -8.40 8.90 1.47
C ILE A 353 -7.41 9.93 0.95
N GLN A 354 -7.52 11.18 1.43
CA GLN A 354 -6.82 12.32 0.83
C GLN A 354 -5.66 12.87 1.66
N GLY A 355 -5.42 12.34 2.87
CA GLY A 355 -4.49 12.95 3.81
C GLY A 355 -4.93 14.38 4.13
N GLY A 356 -4.03 15.35 4.11
CA GLY A 356 -4.39 16.77 4.24
C GLY A 356 -4.90 17.45 2.98
N GLY A 357 -5.13 16.70 1.89
CA GLY A 357 -5.69 17.19 0.62
C GLY A 357 -4.79 16.95 -0.59
N ILE A 358 -5.16 17.53 -1.73
CA ILE A 358 -4.30 17.58 -2.92
C ILE A 358 -3.20 18.61 -2.73
N ILE A 359 -1.94 18.23 -2.95
CA ILE A 359 -0.78 19.09 -2.69
C ILE A 359 -0.92 20.48 -3.34
N ASP A 360 -0.83 21.52 -2.51
CA ASP A 360 -0.72 22.91 -2.94
C ASP A 360 0.74 23.35 -2.81
N ILE A 361 1.40 23.47 -3.97
CA ILE A 361 2.82 23.79 -4.05
C ILE A 361 3.08 25.24 -3.60
N ASP A 362 2.15 26.17 -3.87
CA ASP A 362 2.31 27.56 -3.46
C ASP A 362 2.25 27.67 -1.94
N LEU A 363 1.24 27.03 -1.33
CA LEU A 363 1.11 26.94 0.12
C LEU A 363 2.32 26.26 0.78
N LEU A 364 2.79 25.13 0.24
CA LEU A 364 3.97 24.42 0.73
C LEU A 364 5.22 25.32 0.73
N VAL A 365 5.43 26.08 -0.33
CA VAL A 365 6.64 26.89 -0.51
C VAL A 365 6.56 28.19 0.29
N ASN A 366 5.40 28.85 0.32
CA ASN A 366 5.27 30.25 0.72
C ASN A 366 4.61 30.47 2.09
N LYS A 367 4.08 29.44 2.78
CA LYS A 367 3.55 29.64 4.14
C LYS A 367 4.66 29.96 5.13
N ASN A 368 4.45 30.99 5.95
CA ASN A 368 5.39 31.49 6.96
C ASN A 368 5.04 31.01 8.38
N TYR A 369 4.36 29.88 8.48
CA TYR A 369 4.02 29.24 9.75
C TYR A 369 4.20 27.72 9.60
N GLU A 370 4.31 27.03 10.73
CA GLU A 370 4.44 25.58 10.78
C GLU A 370 3.39 24.98 11.72
N ILE A 371 2.91 23.79 11.39
CA ILE A 371 1.99 23.02 12.22
C ILE A 371 2.68 21.70 12.56
N VAL A 372 3.17 21.57 13.79
CA VAL A 372 3.83 20.35 14.26
C VAL A 372 2.79 19.39 14.83
N GLN A 373 2.93 18.09 14.55
CA GLN A 373 1.89 17.06 14.77
C GLN A 373 0.66 17.34 13.89
N SER A 374 0.89 17.38 12.59
CA SER A 374 -0.07 17.77 11.55
C SER A 374 -1.27 16.83 11.35
N TYR A 375 -1.50 15.83 12.21
CA TYR A 375 -2.69 15.01 12.17
C TYR A 375 -3.09 14.42 13.54
N GLY A 376 -4.39 14.11 13.69
CA GLY A 376 -4.97 13.45 14.87
C GLY A 376 -5.40 12.01 14.61
N VAL A 377 -5.22 11.14 15.61
CA VAL A 377 -5.70 9.75 15.60
C VAL A 377 -6.56 9.52 16.84
N LEU A 378 -7.85 9.24 16.61
CA LEU A 378 -8.83 8.98 17.68
C LEU A 378 -8.95 7.48 18.02
N ASN A 379 -8.27 6.62 17.26
CA ASN A 379 -8.23 5.17 17.44
C ASN A 379 -9.60 4.49 17.22
N ASP A 380 -9.73 3.24 17.69
CA ASP A 380 -10.94 2.43 17.60
C ASP A 380 -11.93 2.70 18.77
N SER A 381 -13.14 2.14 18.72
CA SER A 381 -14.19 2.45 19.73
C SER A 381 -13.82 1.97 21.14
N LYS A 382 -13.00 0.91 21.25
CA LYS A 382 -12.54 0.37 22.54
C LYS A 382 -11.41 1.20 23.15
N HIS A 383 -10.48 1.69 22.34
CA HIS A 383 -9.30 2.46 22.76
C HIS A 383 -9.41 3.94 22.36
N PHE A 384 -10.63 4.45 22.32
CA PHE A 384 -10.96 5.80 21.85
C PHE A 384 -10.13 6.86 22.56
N ASN A 385 -9.45 7.69 21.78
CA ASN A 385 -8.72 8.86 22.26
C ASN A 385 -9.48 10.13 21.88
N GLU A 386 -10.17 10.73 22.85
CA GLU A 386 -11.01 11.92 22.66
C GLU A 386 -10.23 13.16 22.21
N ASN A 387 -8.94 13.25 22.58
CA ASN A 387 -8.16 14.48 22.46
C ASN A 387 -6.90 14.27 21.61
N PHE A 388 -6.61 15.24 20.74
CA PHE A 388 -5.30 15.38 20.11
C PHE A 388 -4.86 16.85 20.11
N GLN A 389 -3.56 17.07 19.93
CA GLN A 389 -2.96 18.40 19.98
C GLN A 389 -2.02 18.61 18.80
N PHE A 390 -1.94 19.84 18.32
CA PHE A 390 -0.89 20.29 17.42
C PHE A 390 -0.28 21.61 17.91
N THR A 391 0.95 21.88 17.53
CA THR A 391 1.63 23.16 17.82
C THR A 391 1.62 24.03 16.57
N LEU A 392 1.03 25.22 16.67
CA LEU A 392 1.12 26.23 15.62
C LEU A 392 2.28 27.18 15.93
N ILE A 393 3.17 27.38 14.97
CA ILE A 393 4.37 28.22 15.11
C ILE A 393 4.33 29.31 14.04
N ASN A 394 4.42 30.58 14.45
CA ASN A 394 4.61 31.68 13.52
C ASN A 394 6.11 31.82 13.16
N ASN A 395 6.48 31.43 11.94
CA ASN A 395 7.86 31.52 11.43
C ASN A 395 8.15 32.86 10.73
N ASN A 396 7.23 33.83 10.80
CA ASN A 396 7.53 35.19 10.37
C ASN A 396 8.59 35.79 11.29
N ASN A 397 9.70 36.25 10.73
CA ASN A 397 10.84 36.74 11.49
C ASN A 397 10.64 38.16 12.07
N GLU A 398 9.65 38.89 11.56
CA GLU A 398 9.50 40.33 11.86
C GLU A 398 8.08 40.71 12.30
N ASN A 399 7.06 40.02 11.82
CA ASN A 399 5.67 40.42 12.01
C ASN A 399 4.86 39.39 12.80
N SER A 400 3.90 39.88 13.58
CA SER A 400 2.83 39.04 14.11
C SER A 400 1.91 38.57 12.98
N SER A 401 1.36 37.37 13.10
CA SER A 401 0.37 36.82 12.18
C SER A 401 -0.93 36.50 12.92
N ASP A 402 -2.05 36.83 12.28
CA ASP A 402 -3.40 36.53 12.76
C ASP A 402 -3.92 35.25 12.11
N PHE A 403 -4.33 34.28 12.93
CA PHE A 403 -4.84 32.98 12.49
C PHE A 403 -6.30 32.79 12.89
N GLU A 404 -7.05 32.16 11.98
CA GLU A 404 -8.39 31.63 12.23
C GLU A 404 -8.36 30.10 12.17
N ILE A 405 -8.84 29.44 13.22
CA ILE A 405 -8.86 27.99 13.35
C ILE A 405 -10.32 27.51 13.32
N ASN A 406 -10.65 26.64 12.35
CA ASN A 406 -12.01 26.20 12.07
C ASN A 406 -12.09 24.67 11.92
N TYR A 407 -13.24 24.09 12.25
CA TYR A 407 -13.54 22.69 11.96
C TYR A 407 -14.25 22.53 10.61
N ILE A 408 -13.83 21.56 9.79
CA ILE A 408 -14.48 21.14 8.56
C ILE A 408 -14.86 19.66 8.65
N ASP A 409 -16.15 19.38 8.44
CA ASP A 409 -16.71 18.02 8.41
C ASP A 409 -16.30 17.28 7.14
N SER A 410 -16.12 15.96 7.24
CA SER A 410 -15.88 15.09 6.09
C SER A 410 -16.88 13.95 6.07
N VAL A 411 -16.90 13.14 5.01
CA VAL A 411 -17.77 11.96 4.98
C VAL A 411 -17.29 10.86 5.93
N THR A 412 -18.22 10.14 6.56
CA THR A 412 -17.91 8.83 7.15
C THR A 412 -17.91 7.77 6.07
N LEU A 413 -16.86 6.95 6.01
CA LEU A 413 -16.76 5.85 5.06
C LEU A 413 -16.99 4.52 5.77
N TYR A 414 -17.64 3.57 5.10
CA TYR A 414 -17.74 2.20 5.59
C TYR A 414 -16.69 1.36 4.89
N ALA A 415 -15.80 0.69 5.64
CA ALA A 415 -14.80 -0.17 5.04
C ALA A 415 -15.37 -1.53 4.56
N GLN A 416 -16.58 -1.89 5.02
CA GLN A 416 -17.25 -3.16 4.72
C GLN A 416 -18.74 -2.99 4.36
N SER A 417 -19.24 -3.85 3.46
CA SER A 417 -20.61 -3.78 2.90
C SER A 417 -21.70 -4.40 3.78
N GLU A 418 -22.96 -3.98 3.54
CA GLU A 418 -24.16 -4.57 4.14
C GLU A 418 -24.60 -5.88 3.48
N ASP A 419 -24.55 -5.95 2.14
CA ASP A 419 -25.06 -7.07 1.33
C ASP A 419 -24.05 -8.22 1.24
N MET A 420 -24.03 -9.08 2.25
CA MET A 420 -23.19 -10.28 2.27
C MET A 420 -23.99 -11.53 1.85
N SER A 421 -23.67 -12.09 0.68
CA SER A 421 -23.84 -13.52 0.48
C SER A 421 -22.65 -14.23 1.15
N PHE A 422 -22.91 -15.37 1.79
CA PHE A 422 -22.01 -16.12 2.70
C PHE A 422 -20.57 -16.42 2.17
N ASN A 423 -20.26 -16.13 0.91
CA ASN A 423 -18.99 -16.45 0.24
C ASN A 423 -18.20 -15.22 -0.27
N ASP A 424 -18.71 -13.99 -0.15
CA ASP A 424 -18.07 -12.77 -0.70
C ASP A 424 -17.82 -11.70 0.37
N TYR A 425 -17.04 -12.04 1.40
CA TYR A 425 -16.58 -11.11 2.45
C TYR A 425 -15.49 -10.14 1.92
N GLN A 426 -15.81 -9.38 0.86
CA GLN A 426 -14.88 -8.43 0.27
C GLN A 426 -15.03 -7.06 0.95
N MET A 427 -14.05 -6.62 1.76
CA MET A 427 -13.98 -5.19 2.11
C MET A 427 -13.87 -4.37 0.83
N TYR A 428 -14.49 -3.20 0.82
CA TYR A 428 -14.59 -2.36 -0.36
C TYR A 428 -13.21 -2.06 -0.97
N ARG A 429 -13.03 -2.38 -2.25
CA ARG A 429 -11.93 -1.86 -3.06
C ARG A 429 -12.03 -0.34 -3.23
N PHE A 430 -13.25 0.19 -3.13
CA PHE A 430 -13.55 1.63 -3.15
C PHE A 430 -14.83 1.88 -2.35
N PRO A 431 -14.88 2.88 -1.44
CA PRO A 431 -16.08 3.13 -0.67
C PRO A 431 -17.23 3.54 -1.59
N THR A 432 -18.27 2.71 -1.66
CA THR A 432 -19.52 3.04 -2.39
C THR A 432 -20.59 3.59 -1.46
N GLU A 433 -20.48 3.30 -0.17
CA GLU A 433 -21.40 3.70 0.89
C GLU A 433 -20.69 4.65 1.86
N PHE A 434 -21.41 5.67 2.28
CA PHE A 434 -20.90 6.70 3.18
C PHE A 434 -22.06 7.34 3.94
N ASN A 435 -21.75 8.02 5.04
CA ASN A 435 -22.65 8.92 5.74
C ASN A 435 -22.14 10.35 5.63
N ALA A 436 -23.03 11.30 5.37
CA ALA A 436 -22.66 12.71 5.16
C ALA A 436 -22.23 13.43 6.45
N THR A 437 -22.52 12.86 7.63
CA THR A 437 -22.07 13.39 8.92
C THR A 437 -20.97 12.50 9.48
N SER A 438 -19.85 13.08 9.92
CA SER A 438 -18.74 12.32 10.50
C SER A 438 -18.54 12.44 11.99
N VAL A 439 -18.85 13.55 12.64
CA VAL A 439 -18.63 13.68 14.10
C VAL A 439 -19.84 14.24 14.82
N ALA A 440 -20.00 13.89 16.10
CA ALA A 440 -21.07 14.43 16.92
C ALA A 440 -20.78 15.89 17.33
N SER A 441 -19.54 16.17 17.75
CA SER A 441 -19.07 17.52 18.06
C SER A 441 -17.54 17.61 18.06
N VAL A 442 -17.04 18.82 17.81
CA VAL A 442 -15.62 19.18 17.94
C VAL A 442 -15.51 20.46 18.76
N GLU A 443 -14.59 20.44 19.72
CA GLU A 443 -14.25 21.58 20.56
C GLU A 443 -12.77 21.93 20.38
N ILE A 444 -12.50 23.22 20.16
CA ILE A 444 -11.15 23.75 19.97
C ILE A 444 -10.79 24.59 21.19
N SER A 445 -9.65 24.29 21.81
CA SER A 445 -9.09 25.04 22.93
C SER A 445 -7.62 25.37 22.67
N VAL A 446 -7.16 26.47 23.24
CA VAL A 446 -5.77 26.95 23.10
C VAL A 446 -5.15 27.09 24.48
N GLY A 447 -4.00 26.45 24.67
CA GLY A 447 -3.23 26.55 25.91
C GLY A 447 -2.36 27.81 25.92
N SER A 448 -2.19 28.43 27.08
CA SER A 448 -1.13 29.43 27.28
C SER A 448 0.13 28.70 27.72
N ASP A 449 1.22 28.78 26.95
CA ASP A 449 2.53 28.47 27.50
C ASP A 449 3.56 29.50 27.05
N ASN A 450 4.12 30.19 28.04
CA ASN A 450 5.19 31.17 27.89
C ASN A 450 6.46 30.45 27.45
N GLY A 451 7.08 30.94 26.38
CA GLY A 451 8.23 30.31 25.74
C GLY A 451 9.33 29.86 26.70
N SER A 452 9.70 28.59 26.59
CA SER A 452 11.11 28.22 26.62
C SER A 452 11.51 27.95 25.18
N LYS A 453 12.55 28.63 24.69
CA LYS A 453 13.25 28.24 23.47
C LYS A 453 13.79 26.81 23.68
N SER A 454 12.99 25.80 23.35
CA SER A 454 13.44 24.44 23.21
C SER A 454 14.28 24.37 21.95
N LYS A 455 15.57 24.74 22.08
CA LYS A 455 16.58 24.10 21.26
C LYS A 455 16.51 22.63 21.63
N ARG A 456 16.18 21.78 20.66
CA ARG A 456 16.35 20.33 20.76
C ARG A 456 17.82 20.04 21.16
N HIS A 457 18.03 19.78 22.44
CA HIS A 457 19.14 18.98 22.92
C HIS A 457 18.49 17.76 23.56
N MET A 458 18.61 16.61 22.90
CA MET A 458 18.35 15.33 23.54
C MET A 458 19.33 15.21 24.70
N ASP A 459 18.85 15.37 25.92
CA ASP A 459 19.67 15.09 27.11
C ASP A 459 19.95 13.58 27.15
N MET A 460 21.20 13.23 26.83
CA MET A 460 21.81 11.98 27.23
C MET A 460 22.07 12.04 28.74
N ASP A 461 21.43 11.13 29.47
CA ASP A 461 21.69 10.88 30.88
C ASP A 461 23.15 10.44 31.09
N MET A 462 23.96 11.34 31.64
CA MET A 462 25.29 11.06 32.20
C MET A 462 25.39 11.86 33.51
N GLY A 463 25.22 11.16 34.63
CA GLY A 463 25.34 11.74 35.96
C GLY A 463 26.75 12.27 36.26
N ASP A 464 26.81 13.42 36.92
CA ASP A 464 27.92 13.77 37.80
C ASP A 464 27.45 14.76 38.88
N ASP A 465 27.93 14.53 40.10
CA ASP A 465 27.60 15.22 41.34
C ASP A 465 28.24 16.63 41.39
N GLY A 466 27.52 17.63 41.91
CA GLY A 466 28.10 18.97 42.07
C GLY A 466 27.26 19.97 42.86
N ASP A 467 27.27 19.84 44.18
CA ASP A 467 26.84 20.82 45.19
C ASP A 467 27.54 22.19 45.01
N SER A 468 26.77 23.30 44.95
CA SER A 468 27.19 24.55 45.60
C SER A 468 26.05 25.56 45.82
N THR A 469 26.16 26.19 46.98
CA THR A 469 25.28 27.12 47.70
C THR A 469 25.47 28.60 47.35
N GLY A 470 24.46 29.44 47.60
CA GLY A 470 24.59 30.86 47.97
C GLY A 470 23.76 31.82 47.09
N GLU A 471 22.62 32.33 47.56
CA GLU A 471 22.41 33.52 48.42
C GLU A 471 22.11 34.82 47.62
N ASN A 472 20.82 35.21 47.73
CA ASN A 472 20.18 36.53 47.82
C ASN A 472 20.83 37.80 47.26
N GLY A 473 20.01 38.55 46.52
CA GLY A 473 20.10 40.00 46.34
C GLY A 473 18.81 40.55 45.75
N ASP A 474 17.96 41.11 46.60
CA ASP A 474 16.75 41.88 46.24
C ASP A 474 17.13 43.16 45.47
N ASP A 475 16.39 43.51 44.43
CA ASP A 475 16.08 44.92 44.14
C ASP A 475 14.77 45.03 43.36
N GLU A 476 13.86 45.83 43.91
CA GLU A 476 12.52 46.11 43.46
C GLU A 476 12.53 47.03 42.22
N GLY A 477 11.72 46.67 41.22
CA GLY A 477 11.43 47.50 40.04
C GLY A 477 10.11 47.04 39.43
N GLU A 478 9.01 47.52 40.00
CA GLU A 478 7.65 47.36 39.47
C GLU A 478 7.53 48.11 38.13
N GLU A 479 7.48 47.36 37.01
CA GLU A 479 6.78 47.78 35.79
C GLU A 479 5.59 46.84 35.60
N GLU A 480 4.39 47.37 35.76
CA GLU A 480 3.11 46.70 35.50
C GLU A 480 2.99 46.41 34.00
N GLU A 481 3.33 45.19 33.57
CA GLU A 481 2.76 44.60 32.35
C GLU A 481 1.47 43.87 32.72
N GLU A 482 0.34 44.29 32.16
CA GLU A 482 -0.97 43.65 32.33
C GLU A 482 -0.92 42.20 31.81
N GLU A 483 -0.78 41.26 32.73
CA GLU A 483 -0.85 39.82 32.51
C GLU A 483 -2.30 39.41 32.19
N GLN A 484 -2.66 39.32 30.91
CA GLN A 484 -3.94 38.74 30.48
C GLN A 484 -3.87 37.21 30.57
N ILE A 485 -4.35 36.67 31.68
CA ILE A 485 -4.61 35.24 31.86
C ILE A 485 -5.79 34.84 30.97
N PHE A 486 -5.54 34.17 29.85
CA PHE A 486 -6.58 33.55 29.04
C PHE A 486 -6.99 32.21 29.68
N SER A 487 -8.22 32.15 30.20
CA SER A 487 -8.86 30.91 30.62
C SER A 487 -9.06 29.98 29.42
N GLU A 488 -8.81 28.69 29.59
CA GLU A 488 -9.14 27.62 28.63
C GLU A 488 -10.63 27.73 28.24
N GLN A 489 -10.90 28.19 27.02
CA GLN A 489 -12.24 28.41 26.50
C GLN A 489 -12.42 27.54 25.25
N SER A 490 -13.47 26.72 25.25
CA SER A 490 -13.87 25.85 24.15
C SER A 490 -14.71 26.61 23.13
N TYR A 491 -14.32 26.52 21.85
CA TYR A 491 -15.00 27.17 20.74
C TYR A 491 -15.13 26.26 19.52
N LYS A 492 -16.13 26.54 18.67
CA LYS A 492 -16.23 25.94 17.32
C LYS A 492 -15.27 26.57 16.30
N SER A 493 -14.77 27.76 16.61
CA SER A 493 -13.82 28.52 15.82
C SER A 493 -13.02 29.42 16.76
N VAL A 494 -11.71 29.49 16.58
CA VAL A 494 -10.80 30.29 17.44
C VAL A 494 -10.04 31.28 16.57
N LYS A 495 -9.86 32.50 17.06
CA LYS A 495 -8.94 33.48 16.47
C LYS A 495 -7.79 33.72 17.43
N ILE A 496 -6.57 33.69 16.91
CA ILE A 496 -5.35 33.90 17.68
C ILE A 496 -4.41 34.84 16.91
N THR A 497 -3.63 35.61 17.65
CA THR A 497 -2.54 36.42 17.11
C THR A 497 -1.25 35.89 17.72
N LEU A 498 -0.29 35.51 16.88
CA LEU A 498 1.03 35.06 17.32
C LEU A 498 2.09 36.07 16.89
N LYS A 499 2.93 36.52 17.83
CA LYS A 499 4.12 37.33 17.53
C LYS A 499 5.11 36.54 16.67
N ALA A 500 6.06 37.26 16.07
CA ALA A 500 7.16 36.66 15.33
C ALA A 500 7.90 35.60 16.17
N GLY A 501 8.00 34.37 15.66
CA GLY A 501 8.63 33.23 16.35
C GLY A 501 7.84 32.64 17.52
N GLU A 502 6.62 33.13 17.80
CA GLU A 502 5.77 32.60 18.87
C GLU A 502 5.07 31.31 18.43
N SER A 503 4.87 30.40 19.37
CA SER A 503 4.15 29.14 19.17
C SER A 503 3.05 28.96 20.19
N ILE A 504 1.99 28.27 19.83
CA ILE A 504 0.90 27.91 20.74
C ILE A 504 0.46 26.46 20.52
N ASN A 505 0.06 25.80 21.60
CA ASN A 505 -0.55 24.48 21.53
C ASN A 505 -2.06 24.59 21.39
N VAL A 506 -2.60 23.93 20.38
CA VAL A 506 -4.03 23.87 20.08
C VAL A 506 -4.52 22.45 20.37
N THR A 507 -5.44 22.33 21.32
CA THR A 507 -6.02 21.05 21.72
C THR A 507 -7.42 20.91 21.11
N ILE A 508 -7.67 19.76 20.49
CA ILE A 508 -8.91 19.40 19.82
C ILE A 508 -9.55 18.24 20.57
N SER A 509 -10.79 18.45 21.03
CA SER A 509 -11.60 17.43 21.69
C SER A 509 -12.72 17.01 20.75
N VAL A 510 -12.82 15.72 20.46
CA VAL A 510 -13.78 15.16 19.50
C VAL A 510 -14.76 14.24 20.20
N THR A 511 -16.05 14.43 19.97
CA THR A 511 -17.07 13.46 20.37
C THR A 511 -17.40 12.54 19.20
N ALA A 512 -17.15 11.24 19.38
CA ALA A 512 -17.43 10.22 18.38
C ALA A 512 -18.93 10.18 18.01
N PRO A 513 -19.26 9.92 16.73
CA PRO A 513 -20.63 9.65 16.29
C PRO A 513 -21.13 8.29 16.83
N ASP A 514 -22.44 8.11 16.96
CA ASP A 514 -23.03 6.80 17.31
C ASP A 514 -23.27 5.97 16.06
N PHE A 515 -22.38 5.01 15.79
CA PHE A 515 -22.53 3.98 14.77
C PHE A 515 -22.64 2.56 15.35
N SER A 516 -23.08 2.43 16.60
CA SER A 516 -23.14 1.13 17.30
C SER A 516 -23.97 0.07 16.57
N SER A 517 -25.00 0.45 15.80
CA SER A 517 -25.78 -0.48 14.97
C SER A 517 -25.09 -0.92 13.67
N GLU A 518 -24.03 -0.22 13.26
CA GLU A 518 -23.31 -0.40 12.00
C GLU A 518 -21.84 -0.80 12.23
N GLU A 519 -21.46 -1.12 13.47
CA GLU A 519 -20.08 -1.42 13.90
C GLU A 519 -19.38 -2.45 13.01
N SER A 520 -20.12 -3.49 12.60
CA SER A 520 -19.64 -4.56 11.72
C SER A 520 -19.28 -4.13 10.29
N ARG A 521 -19.65 -2.91 9.89
CA ARG A 521 -19.30 -2.29 8.60
C ARG A 521 -18.00 -1.46 8.68
N ILE A 522 -17.41 -1.36 9.87
CA ILE A 522 -16.18 -0.61 10.18
C ILE A 522 -16.32 0.84 9.69
N PRO A 523 -17.17 1.66 10.35
CA PRO A 523 -17.32 3.08 10.03
C PRO A 523 -16.04 3.85 10.39
N ILE A 524 -15.48 4.55 9.42
CA ILE A 524 -14.30 5.40 9.55
C ILE A 524 -14.76 6.85 9.42
N TYR A 525 -14.68 7.59 10.51
CA TYR A 525 -15.12 8.97 10.61
C TYR A 525 -13.95 9.92 10.82
N GLY A 526 -14.15 11.22 10.62
CA GLY A 526 -13.09 12.21 10.78
C GLY A 526 -13.40 13.55 10.12
N GLY A 527 -12.40 14.42 10.09
CA GLY A 527 -12.51 15.73 9.47
C GLY A 527 -11.18 16.48 9.49
N TYR A 528 -11.26 17.79 9.40
CA TYR A 528 -10.09 18.66 9.32
C TYR A 528 -10.21 19.83 10.28
N ILE A 529 -9.10 20.18 10.91
CA ILE A 529 -8.93 21.50 11.52
C ILE A 529 -8.19 22.38 10.52
N GLN A 530 -8.88 23.40 10.01
CA GLN A 530 -8.32 24.39 9.12
C GLN A 530 -7.67 25.51 9.92
N VAL A 531 -6.42 25.82 9.59
CA VAL A 531 -5.68 26.97 10.13
C VAL A 531 -5.44 27.93 8.99
N THR A 532 -6.09 29.09 9.02
CA THR A 532 -5.98 30.13 7.99
C THR A 532 -5.21 31.33 8.54
N GLU A 533 -4.08 31.66 7.92
CA GLU A 533 -3.42 32.94 8.14
C GLU A 533 -4.19 34.03 7.38
N THR A 534 -4.77 34.98 8.11
CA THR A 534 -5.78 35.89 7.56
C THR A 534 -5.22 36.93 6.58
N GLU A 535 -3.93 37.27 6.66
CA GLU A 535 -3.29 38.25 5.77
C GLU A 535 -2.97 37.67 4.39
N THR A 536 -2.43 36.45 4.36
CA THR A 536 -2.04 35.75 3.13
C THR A 536 -3.18 34.93 2.54
N ASN A 537 -4.20 34.63 3.34
CA ASN A 537 -5.26 33.68 3.04
C ASN A 537 -4.74 32.24 2.78
N HIS A 538 -3.52 31.95 3.20
CA HIS A 538 -2.98 30.59 3.23
C HIS A 538 -3.75 29.77 4.26
N THR A 539 -4.28 28.63 3.83
CA THR A 539 -5.08 27.74 4.68
C THR A 539 -4.46 26.36 4.71
N SER A 540 -4.03 25.92 5.89
CA SER A 540 -3.51 24.58 6.14
C SER A 540 -4.56 23.68 6.76
N ASN A 541 -4.49 22.38 6.49
CA ASN A 541 -5.40 21.39 7.06
C ASN A 541 -4.65 20.47 8.03
N VAL A 542 -5.24 20.22 9.19
CA VAL A 542 -4.82 19.18 10.15
C VAL A 542 -5.87 18.07 10.10
N PRO A 543 -5.65 17.02 9.29
CA PRO A 543 -6.56 15.87 9.22
C PRO A 543 -6.66 15.11 10.55
N PHE A 544 -7.84 14.59 10.88
CA PHE A 544 -7.99 13.63 11.98
C PHE A 544 -9.06 12.59 11.66
N PHE A 545 -8.94 11.38 12.23
CA PHE A 545 -9.93 10.32 12.02
C PHE A 545 -10.03 9.37 13.22
N GLY A 546 -11.13 8.62 13.27
CA GLY A 546 -11.38 7.52 14.20
C GLY A 546 -12.16 6.38 13.53
N VAL A 547 -12.21 5.23 14.18
CA VAL A 547 -12.94 4.05 13.71
C VAL A 547 -13.98 3.65 14.75
N GLU A 548 -15.25 3.69 14.38
CA GLU A 548 -16.36 3.29 15.27
C GLU A 548 -16.61 1.78 15.18
N SER A 549 -15.57 1.02 15.51
CA SER A 549 -15.57 -0.45 15.55
C SER A 549 -14.58 -0.95 16.58
N ASN A 550 -14.96 -1.94 17.39
CA ASN A 550 -14.03 -2.60 18.30
C ASN A 550 -13.18 -3.58 17.49
N MET A 551 -11.99 -3.11 17.09
CA MET A 551 -11.12 -3.86 16.19
C MET A 551 -10.64 -5.18 16.83
N SER A 552 -10.63 -5.27 18.17
CA SER A 552 -10.25 -6.49 18.91
C SER A 552 -11.30 -7.61 18.88
N GLU A 553 -12.55 -7.27 18.54
CA GLU A 553 -13.65 -8.23 18.39
C GLU A 553 -13.91 -8.59 16.91
N LEU A 554 -13.25 -7.92 15.97
CA LEU A 554 -13.36 -8.25 14.55
C LEU A 554 -12.74 -9.63 14.26
N PRO A 555 -13.42 -10.48 13.48
CA PRO A 555 -12.87 -11.78 13.11
C PRO A 555 -11.64 -11.61 12.21
N VAL A 556 -10.49 -12.10 12.67
CA VAL A 556 -9.24 -12.13 11.88
C VAL A 556 -9.20 -13.24 10.83
N GLN A 557 -10.03 -14.27 10.98
CA GLN A 557 -10.17 -15.42 10.08
C GLN A 557 -11.51 -15.37 9.35
N THR A 558 -11.55 -15.73 8.07
CA THR A 558 -12.81 -15.89 7.32
C THR A 558 -13.59 -17.14 7.76
N TYR A 559 -14.86 -17.25 7.39
CA TYR A 559 -15.73 -18.37 7.78
C TYR A 559 -15.37 -19.71 7.11
N ASP A 560 -14.37 -19.74 6.23
CA ASP A 560 -13.94 -20.97 5.59
C ASP A 560 -13.50 -21.99 6.64
N PRO A 561 -14.03 -23.22 6.59
CA PRO A 561 -13.71 -24.23 7.59
C PRO A 561 -12.22 -24.53 7.53
N PHE A 562 -11.54 -24.33 8.66
CA PHE A 562 -10.16 -24.76 8.82
C PHE A 562 -10.08 -26.28 8.66
N TYR A 563 -9.11 -26.76 7.88
CA TYR A 563 -8.83 -28.19 7.76
C TYR A 563 -7.33 -28.47 7.80
N TRP A 564 -6.98 -29.59 8.43
CA TRP A 564 -5.67 -30.19 8.33
C TRP A 564 -5.73 -31.25 7.23
N LYS A 565 -4.98 -31.06 6.14
CA LYS A 565 -4.91 -32.04 5.04
C LYS A 565 -3.58 -32.78 5.07
N LYS A 566 -3.64 -34.10 5.01
CA LYS A 566 -2.50 -34.93 4.61
C LYS A 566 -2.43 -34.96 3.09
N MET A 567 -1.31 -34.53 2.53
CA MET A 567 -1.04 -34.64 1.10
C MET A 567 0.04 -35.69 0.84
N TRP A 568 -0.22 -36.57 -0.13
CA TRP A 568 0.78 -37.48 -0.68
C TRP A 568 1.00 -37.17 -2.16
N TYR A 569 2.26 -36.94 -2.54
CA TYR A 569 2.67 -36.80 -3.94
C TYR A 569 3.29 -38.12 -4.40
N PRO A 570 2.57 -38.95 -5.17
CA PRO A 570 3.19 -40.15 -5.75
C PRO A 570 4.29 -39.74 -6.72
N THR A 571 5.47 -40.36 -6.57
CA THR A 571 6.71 -40.07 -7.31
C THR A 571 6.64 -40.21 -8.84
N HIS A 572 5.48 -40.57 -9.40
CA HIS A 572 5.29 -40.87 -10.83
C HIS A 572 4.21 -40.03 -11.53
N ASP A 573 3.48 -39.15 -10.83
CA ASP A 573 2.53 -38.21 -11.47
C ASP A 573 2.27 -36.96 -10.60
N PRO A 574 2.78 -35.77 -10.96
CA PRO A 574 2.54 -34.51 -10.24
C PRO A 574 1.09 -34.02 -10.26
N SER A 575 0.23 -34.61 -11.10
CA SER A 575 -1.16 -34.17 -11.29
C SER A 575 -2.17 -34.85 -10.34
N TYR A 576 -1.77 -35.90 -9.61
CA TYR A 576 -2.62 -36.58 -8.61
C TYR A 576 -2.32 -36.09 -7.19
N ARG A 577 -3.22 -35.26 -6.64
CA ARG A 577 -3.26 -34.90 -5.21
C ARG A 577 -4.23 -35.84 -4.50
N TYR A 578 -3.72 -36.75 -3.68
CA TYR A 578 -4.55 -37.44 -2.69
C TYR A 578 -4.56 -36.60 -1.42
N CYS A 579 -5.74 -36.10 -1.05
CA CYS A 579 -5.97 -35.31 0.15
C CYS A 579 -6.84 -36.12 1.11
N GLU A 580 -6.30 -36.48 2.26
CA GLU A 580 -7.08 -37.04 3.36
C GLU A 580 -7.18 -36.02 4.49
N MET A 581 -8.35 -35.94 5.14
CA MET A 581 -8.48 -35.13 6.35
C MET A 581 -7.71 -35.78 7.48
N TRP A 582 -7.07 -34.95 8.30
CA TRP A 582 -6.42 -35.41 9.51
C TRP A 582 -7.46 -35.80 10.56
N GLU A 583 -7.35 -37.01 11.11
CA GLU A 583 -8.22 -37.53 12.18
C GLU A 583 -7.41 -37.90 13.42
N ASP A 584 -8.09 -38.10 14.55
CA ASP A 584 -7.44 -38.47 15.82
C ASP A 584 -6.69 -39.80 15.70
N GLY A 585 -5.41 -39.81 16.08
CA GLY A 585 -4.53 -40.97 15.93
C GLY A 585 -3.91 -41.15 14.54
N SER A 586 -4.06 -40.17 13.64
CA SER A 586 -3.35 -40.14 12.36
C SER A 586 -1.84 -40.28 12.55
N GLN A 587 -1.17 -40.92 11.59
CA GLN A 587 0.26 -41.23 11.71
C GLN A 587 1.12 -40.47 10.68
N LEU A 588 2.20 -39.87 11.18
CA LEU A 588 3.29 -39.25 10.41
C LEU A 588 4.48 -40.23 10.34
N ASN A 589 4.48 -41.07 9.30
CA ASN A 589 5.36 -42.25 9.20
C ASN A 589 6.37 -42.19 8.05
N GLN A 590 6.29 -41.19 7.15
CA GLN A 590 7.11 -41.12 5.93
C GLN A 590 7.64 -39.70 5.68
N THR A 591 8.78 -39.59 4.98
CA THR A 591 9.34 -38.32 4.47
C THR A 591 8.50 -37.68 3.35
N ASP A 592 7.50 -38.41 2.84
CA ASP A 592 6.62 -37.93 1.76
C ASP A 592 5.27 -37.41 2.28
N ASP A 593 5.06 -37.39 3.60
CA ASP A 593 3.83 -36.85 4.22
C ASP A 593 3.94 -35.32 4.36
N TRP A 594 3.01 -34.60 3.75
CA TRP A 594 2.86 -33.15 3.88
C TRP A 594 1.62 -32.85 4.71
N LEU A 595 1.75 -31.93 5.66
CA LEU A 595 0.63 -31.37 6.39
C LEU A 595 0.38 -29.94 5.92
N GLN A 596 -0.77 -29.70 5.33
CA GLN A 596 -1.17 -28.35 4.94
C GLN A 596 -1.84 -27.63 6.13
N VAL A 597 -1.37 -26.42 6.43
CA VAL A 597 -1.95 -25.49 7.40
C VAL A 597 -2.63 -24.38 6.59
N TYR A 598 -3.94 -24.27 6.69
CA TYR A 598 -4.73 -23.31 5.92
C TYR A 598 -5.25 -22.20 6.82
N TYR A 599 -5.01 -20.94 6.48
CA TYR A 599 -5.63 -19.79 7.13
C TYR A 599 -5.98 -18.73 6.09
N ASP A 600 -6.89 -17.83 6.46
CA ASP A 600 -7.36 -16.78 5.59
C ASP A 600 -7.44 -15.48 6.38
N ASN A 601 -6.34 -14.73 6.29
CA ASN A 601 -6.09 -13.55 7.08
C ASN A 601 -6.88 -12.34 6.57
N ARG A 602 -8.10 -12.21 7.11
CA ARG A 602 -9.11 -11.24 6.65
C ARG A 602 -8.67 -9.78 6.81
N MET A 603 -8.18 -9.44 8.00
CA MET A 603 -7.86 -8.07 8.41
C MET A 603 -6.36 -7.80 8.53
N GLY A 604 -5.50 -8.77 8.21
CA GLY A 604 -4.12 -8.70 8.66
C GLY A 604 -4.01 -9.22 10.09
N SER A 605 -2.78 -9.43 10.56
CA SER A 605 -2.53 -9.72 11.98
C SER A 605 -1.10 -9.36 12.32
N GLN A 606 -0.89 -8.79 13.52
CA GLN A 606 0.46 -8.52 14.00
C GLN A 606 1.25 -9.81 14.24
N MET A 607 0.57 -10.93 14.50
CA MET A 607 1.24 -12.21 14.72
C MET A 607 0.40 -13.41 14.30
N ILE A 608 0.98 -14.26 13.46
CA ILE A 608 0.48 -15.60 13.16
C ILE A 608 1.53 -16.61 13.63
N ASP A 609 1.14 -17.55 14.48
CA ASP A 609 2.07 -18.54 15.04
C ASP A 609 1.51 -19.95 14.84
N VAL A 610 2.39 -20.87 14.43
CA VAL A 610 2.05 -22.29 14.23
C VAL A 610 3.11 -23.14 14.92
N PHE A 611 2.67 -23.95 15.88
CA PHE A 611 3.59 -24.68 16.74
C PHE A 611 3.07 -26.05 17.19
N VAL A 612 4.01 -26.89 17.60
CA VAL A 612 3.78 -28.25 18.07
C VAL A 612 3.80 -28.28 19.59
N VAL A 613 2.88 -29.04 20.18
CA VAL A 613 2.84 -29.29 21.62
C VAL A 613 2.73 -30.78 21.93
N GLU A 614 3.15 -31.17 23.13
CA GLU A 614 3.09 -32.56 23.61
C GLU A 614 1.67 -33.00 23.96
N LYS A 615 1.52 -34.32 24.14
CA LYS A 615 0.32 -34.96 24.68
C LYS A 615 -0.19 -34.25 25.94
N ASP A 616 -1.51 -34.16 26.06
CA ASP A 616 -2.22 -33.54 27.18
C ASP A 616 -1.98 -32.01 27.34
N TRP A 617 -1.39 -31.33 26.36
CA TRP A 617 -1.45 -29.87 26.28
C TRP A 617 -2.91 -29.40 26.28
N ASN A 618 -3.20 -28.30 26.96
CA ASN A 618 -4.46 -27.58 26.91
C ASN A 618 -4.22 -26.07 26.99
N GLU A 619 -5.25 -25.27 26.76
CA GLU A 619 -5.16 -23.81 26.65
C GLU A 619 -4.61 -23.14 27.93
N THR A 620 -4.78 -23.76 29.11
CA THR A 620 -4.24 -23.22 30.37
C THR A 620 -2.73 -23.39 30.51
N ASP A 621 -2.12 -24.26 29.70
CA ASP A 621 -0.67 -24.42 29.61
C ASP A 621 -0.03 -23.28 28.76
N PHE A 622 -0.83 -22.44 28.09
CA PHE A 622 -0.30 -21.34 27.28
C PHE A 622 0.46 -20.30 28.13
N LYS A 623 1.65 -19.92 27.66
CA LYS A 623 2.44 -18.79 28.15
C LYS A 623 3.04 -18.02 27.00
N TYR A 624 3.03 -16.69 27.12
CA TYR A 624 3.64 -15.78 26.15
C TYR A 624 4.86 -15.07 26.78
N PRO A 625 5.99 -14.94 26.06
CA PRO A 625 6.27 -15.62 24.79
C PRO A 625 6.40 -17.13 24.99
N ALA A 626 6.03 -17.91 23.96
CA ALA A 626 6.20 -19.36 24.00
C ALA A 626 7.70 -19.73 23.89
N VAL A 627 8.19 -20.54 24.84
CA VAL A 627 9.60 -20.94 24.95
C VAL A 627 9.74 -22.45 24.71
N PRO A 628 10.55 -22.90 23.73
CA PRO A 628 10.81 -24.32 23.47
C PRO A 628 11.18 -25.11 24.73
N GLY A 629 10.46 -26.20 25.00
CA GLY A 629 10.67 -27.08 26.14
C GLY A 629 9.95 -26.69 27.43
N GLU A 630 9.23 -25.56 27.46
CA GLU A 630 8.43 -25.14 28.62
C GLU A 630 6.93 -25.32 28.36
N ASN A 631 6.17 -25.61 29.41
CA ASN A 631 4.70 -25.75 29.35
C ASN A 631 4.18 -26.65 28.21
N LYS A 632 4.93 -27.72 27.92
CA LYS A 632 4.66 -28.71 26.85
C LYS A 632 4.70 -28.12 25.43
N PHE A 633 5.21 -26.91 25.26
CA PHE A 633 5.52 -26.34 23.95
C PHE A 633 6.82 -26.97 23.44
N ILE A 634 6.78 -27.64 22.30
CA ILE A 634 7.96 -28.28 21.71
C ILE A 634 8.78 -27.23 20.97
N ASP A 635 8.26 -26.76 19.84
CA ASP A 635 8.81 -25.70 19.02
C ASP A 635 7.80 -25.35 17.91
N ARG A 636 8.10 -24.32 17.14
CA ARG A 636 7.37 -23.93 15.94
C ARG A 636 7.66 -24.87 14.78
N ILE A 637 6.72 -24.97 13.86
CA ILE A 637 6.97 -25.69 12.61
C ILE A 637 7.91 -24.87 11.71
N SER A 638 8.71 -25.57 10.90
CA SER A 638 9.40 -24.95 9.76
C SER A 638 8.52 -25.13 8.52
N GLY A 639 7.97 -24.02 8.02
CA GLY A 639 7.16 -23.98 6.82
C GLY A 639 7.95 -24.35 5.57
N ALA A 640 7.48 -25.33 4.81
CA ALA A 640 8.09 -25.79 3.58
C ALA A 640 7.92 -24.78 2.42
N ARG A 641 7.02 -23.80 2.58
CA ARG A 641 6.87 -22.67 1.64
C ARG A 641 7.59 -21.40 2.10
N GLY A 642 8.49 -21.52 3.07
CA GLY A 642 9.27 -20.40 3.61
C GLY A 642 8.65 -19.72 4.83
N GLY A 643 7.57 -20.29 5.41
CA GLY A 643 7.02 -19.79 6.67
C GLY A 643 7.98 -20.01 7.83
N ASN A 644 8.48 -18.91 8.38
CA ASN A 644 9.30 -18.89 9.58
C ASN A 644 8.47 -18.35 10.74
N TYR A 645 7.74 -19.23 11.42
CA TYR A 645 6.86 -18.81 12.51
C TYR A 645 7.67 -18.32 13.73
N PRO A 646 7.17 -17.33 14.49
CA PRO A 646 5.91 -16.62 14.23
C PRO A 646 6.08 -15.65 13.06
N LEU A 647 5.07 -15.58 12.19
CA LEU A 647 4.99 -14.54 11.17
C LEU A 647 4.55 -13.25 11.87
N LEU A 648 5.25 -12.15 11.60
CA LEU A 648 5.00 -10.85 12.24
C LEU A 648 4.48 -9.85 11.20
N ASN A 649 3.57 -8.97 11.65
CA ASN A 649 3.02 -7.87 10.84
C ASN A 649 2.50 -8.35 9.48
N VAL A 650 1.73 -9.43 9.49
CA VAL A 650 1.17 -10.01 8.27
C VAL A 650 0.09 -9.06 7.77
N GLY A 651 0.31 -8.52 6.57
CA GLY A 651 -0.68 -7.69 5.89
C GLY A 651 -1.94 -8.48 5.53
N ARG A 652 -2.99 -7.74 5.18
CA ARG A 652 -4.25 -8.32 4.71
C ARG A 652 -4.06 -9.07 3.37
N THR A 653 -4.76 -10.17 3.17
CA THR A 653 -4.86 -10.84 1.85
C THR A 653 -5.79 -10.03 0.94
N ASN A 654 -5.30 -9.65 -0.25
CA ASN A 654 -6.14 -9.01 -1.25
C ASN A 654 -6.97 -10.09 -1.96
N VAL A 655 -8.13 -9.67 -2.44
CA VAL A 655 -9.26 -10.37 -3.05
C VAL A 655 -8.93 -11.28 -4.27
N THR A 656 -7.66 -11.54 -4.56
CA THR A 656 -7.23 -12.35 -5.71
C THR A 656 -6.61 -13.66 -5.25
N ASN A 657 -7.46 -14.64 -4.91
CA ASN A 657 -7.23 -16.09 -4.94
C ASN A 657 -6.04 -16.73 -4.19
N ASP A 658 -5.20 -15.99 -3.47
CA ASP A 658 -4.10 -16.58 -2.71
C ASP A 658 -4.55 -16.87 -1.28
N ASN A 659 -5.32 -17.95 -1.11
CA ASN A 659 -5.55 -18.52 0.21
C ASN A 659 -4.18 -18.69 0.89
N GLN A 660 -4.03 -18.23 2.14
CA GLN A 660 -2.75 -18.34 2.84
C GLN A 660 -2.61 -19.74 3.43
N TRP A 661 -1.75 -20.55 2.83
CA TRP A 661 -1.43 -21.86 3.36
C TRP A 661 0.05 -22.09 3.34
N ASP A 662 0.49 -22.81 4.36
CA ASP A 662 1.83 -23.34 4.44
C ASP A 662 1.77 -24.85 4.51
N ASP A 663 2.89 -25.46 4.14
CA ASP A 663 3.07 -26.89 4.19
C ASP A 663 4.08 -27.21 5.27
N TRP A 664 3.80 -28.19 6.12
CA TRP A 664 4.77 -28.74 7.04
C TRP A 664 5.22 -30.11 6.55
N LYS A 665 6.53 -30.24 6.31
CA LYS A 665 7.14 -31.44 5.71
C LYS A 665 8.28 -31.96 6.58
N ASP A 666 8.53 -33.27 6.48
CA ASP A 666 9.66 -33.97 7.11
C ASP A 666 9.70 -33.87 8.64
N ARG A 667 8.64 -33.32 9.26
CA ARG A 667 8.53 -33.02 10.69
C ARG A 667 9.58 -32.01 11.19
N LYS A 668 10.00 -31.09 10.32
CA LYS A 668 11.04 -30.10 10.63
C LYS A 668 10.52 -29.02 11.57
N LEU A 669 11.24 -28.79 12.65
CA LEU A 669 10.98 -27.71 13.59
C LEU A 669 11.77 -26.46 13.18
N ALA A 670 11.35 -25.29 13.66
CA ALA A 670 11.98 -24.01 13.33
C ALA A 670 13.45 -23.93 13.78
N ASN A 671 13.81 -24.62 14.88
CA ASN A 671 15.20 -24.74 15.32
C ASN A 671 16.08 -25.66 14.44
N GLY A 672 15.51 -26.32 13.41
CA GLY A 672 16.18 -27.25 12.51
C GLY A 672 16.16 -28.72 12.97
N ASP A 673 15.61 -29.01 14.14
CA ASP A 673 15.43 -30.39 14.62
C ASP A 673 14.29 -31.09 13.87
N ILE A 674 14.27 -32.42 13.99
CA ILE A 674 13.19 -33.28 13.50
C ILE A 674 12.37 -33.75 14.71
N LEU A 675 11.05 -33.58 14.64
CA LEU A 675 10.15 -34.06 15.68
C LEU A 675 10.32 -35.57 15.90
N LYS A 676 10.55 -35.97 17.15
CA LYS A 676 10.82 -37.34 17.56
C LYS A 676 9.54 -38.16 17.70
N ASP A 677 9.70 -39.47 17.86
CA ASP A 677 8.57 -40.37 18.17
C ASP A 677 7.80 -39.90 19.38
N GLY A 678 6.48 -39.88 19.26
CA GLY A 678 5.59 -39.35 20.28
C GLY A 678 4.22 -39.03 19.73
N GLU A 679 3.38 -38.50 20.61
CA GLU A 679 2.02 -38.06 20.29
C GLU A 679 1.92 -36.56 20.52
N TYR A 680 1.45 -35.85 19.51
CA TYR A 680 1.50 -34.38 19.44
C TYR A 680 0.23 -33.81 18.83
N ARG A 681 0.04 -32.51 19.01
CA ARG A 681 -0.91 -31.70 18.24
C ARG A 681 -0.25 -30.43 17.77
N ILE A 682 -0.84 -29.83 16.74
CA ILE A 682 -0.42 -28.52 16.23
C ILE A 682 -1.47 -27.49 16.61
N VAL A 683 -0.97 -26.31 16.96
CA VAL A 683 -1.77 -25.15 17.30
C VAL A 683 -1.45 -24.07 16.27
N LEU A 684 -2.45 -23.63 15.53
CA LEU A 684 -2.44 -22.34 14.84
C LEU A 684 -3.05 -21.31 15.78
N ARG A 685 -2.44 -20.13 15.87
CA ARG A 685 -3.04 -18.95 16.47
C ARG A 685 -2.77 -17.70 15.64
N ILE A 686 -3.76 -16.83 15.57
CA ILE A 686 -3.75 -15.55 14.86
C ILE A 686 -4.15 -14.49 15.89
N LEU A 687 -3.32 -13.48 16.09
CA LEU A 687 -3.58 -12.42 17.07
C LEU A 687 -4.72 -11.52 16.57
N ASN A 688 -5.70 -11.26 17.44
CA ASN A 688 -6.73 -10.25 17.16
C ASN A 688 -6.09 -8.85 17.13
N HIS A 689 -6.74 -7.89 16.46
CA HIS A 689 -6.20 -6.51 16.42
C HIS A 689 -6.35 -5.81 17.77
N PHE A 690 -5.44 -4.88 18.09
CA PHE A 690 -5.54 -4.00 19.27
C PHE A 690 -5.90 -4.73 20.58
N VAL A 691 -5.22 -5.84 20.86
CA VAL A 691 -5.41 -6.56 22.13
C VAL A 691 -4.62 -5.89 23.25
N ASP A 692 -5.21 -5.81 24.44
CA ASP A 692 -4.56 -5.20 25.63
C ASP A 692 -3.45 -6.09 26.20
N ASP A 693 -3.65 -7.41 26.16
CA ASP A 693 -2.74 -8.41 26.70
C ASP A 693 -2.58 -9.59 25.75
N ILE A 694 -1.43 -9.64 25.07
CA ILE A 694 -1.06 -10.74 24.17
C ILE A 694 -0.86 -12.08 24.89
N SER A 695 -0.71 -12.07 26.22
CA SER A 695 -0.57 -13.28 27.04
C SER A 695 -1.92 -13.91 27.41
N ASP A 696 -3.04 -13.20 27.25
CA ASP A 696 -4.36 -13.79 27.35
C ASP A 696 -4.63 -14.68 26.13
N TRP A 697 -5.11 -15.90 26.38
CA TRP A 697 -5.49 -16.83 25.32
C TRP A 697 -6.66 -16.32 24.48
N ASN A 698 -7.58 -15.55 25.07
CA ASN A 698 -8.74 -15.00 24.36
C ASN A 698 -8.40 -13.86 23.39
N SER A 699 -7.17 -13.33 23.47
CA SER A 699 -6.63 -12.35 22.51
C SER A 699 -6.33 -12.97 21.14
N TRP A 700 -6.47 -14.29 21.00
CA TRP A 700 -6.11 -15.04 19.80
C TRP A 700 -7.32 -15.75 19.22
N TYR A 701 -7.50 -15.66 17.91
CA TYR A 701 -8.15 -16.73 17.17
C TYR A 701 -7.21 -17.93 17.14
N TYR A 702 -7.74 -19.15 17.31
CA TYR A 702 -6.91 -20.34 17.27
C TYR A 702 -7.64 -21.54 16.68
N HIS A 703 -6.85 -22.47 16.16
CA HIS A 703 -7.33 -23.78 15.73
C HIS A 703 -6.31 -24.85 16.13
N VAL A 704 -6.80 -25.98 16.63
CA VAL A 704 -5.97 -27.07 17.13
C VAL A 704 -6.20 -28.32 16.28
N SER A 705 -5.14 -29.03 15.90
CA SER A 705 -5.27 -30.30 15.19
C SER A 705 -5.80 -31.42 16.10
N PRO A 706 -6.43 -32.46 15.52
CA PRO A 706 -6.53 -33.75 16.20
C PRO A 706 -5.14 -34.25 16.63
N TRP A 707 -5.10 -35.16 17.62
CA TRP A 707 -3.83 -35.76 18.03
C TRP A 707 -3.27 -36.62 16.91
N PHE A 708 -1.95 -36.61 16.77
CA PHE A 708 -1.25 -37.51 15.87
C PHE A 708 -0.04 -38.14 16.49
N GLU A 709 0.31 -39.29 15.91
CA GLU A 709 1.44 -40.08 16.33
C GLU A 709 2.56 -39.97 15.29
N VAL A 710 3.76 -39.67 15.75
CA VAL A 710 4.99 -39.75 14.96
C VAL A 710 5.63 -41.10 15.25
N LYS A 711 5.85 -41.91 14.22
CA LYS A 711 6.61 -43.17 14.31
C LYS A 711 7.77 -43.19 13.33
N MET A 712 8.98 -43.25 13.84
CA MET A 712 10.18 -43.49 13.07
C MET A 712 10.16 -44.94 12.60
N LYS A 713 10.14 -45.13 11.28
CA LYS A 713 10.32 -46.46 10.70
C LYS A 713 11.76 -46.90 10.97
N GLU A 714 11.94 -47.93 11.81
CA GLU A 714 13.25 -48.57 11.95
C GLU A 714 13.74 -48.95 10.55
N THR A 715 14.85 -48.36 10.11
CA THR A 715 15.48 -48.79 8.87
C THR A 715 16.19 -50.10 9.20
N THR A 716 15.46 -51.22 9.16
CA THR A 716 16.06 -52.54 9.25
C THR A 716 16.96 -52.69 8.03
N THR A 717 18.25 -52.46 8.21
CA THR A 717 19.24 -52.81 7.20
C THR A 717 19.28 -54.33 7.17
N VAL A 718 18.47 -54.94 6.30
CA VAL A 718 18.52 -56.38 6.07
C VAL A 718 19.85 -56.67 5.38
N LEU A 719 20.86 -57.05 6.18
CA LEU A 719 22.01 -57.77 5.66
C LEU A 719 21.51 -59.12 5.14
N THR A 720 21.26 -59.21 3.84
CA THR A 720 21.00 -60.48 3.17
C THR A 720 22.27 -61.32 3.21
N THR A 721 22.34 -62.26 4.15
CA THR A 721 23.26 -63.39 4.08
C THR A 721 22.69 -64.40 3.09
N ASP A 722 23.24 -64.44 1.87
CA ASP A 722 23.46 -65.72 1.16
C ASP A 722 24.37 -65.55 -0.06
N SER A 723 25.60 -66.00 0.04
CA SER A 723 26.11 -67.15 -0.73
C SER A 723 27.59 -67.37 -0.42
N MET A 724 27.91 -68.57 0.05
CA MET A 724 29.27 -69.07 0.13
C MET A 724 29.84 -69.28 -1.28
N GLY A 725 31.05 -68.76 -1.51
CA GLY A 725 31.85 -69.00 -2.70
C GLY A 725 33.31 -68.60 -2.47
N GLU A 726 34.06 -69.55 -1.90
CA GLU A 726 35.54 -69.67 -1.83
C GLU A 726 36.41 -68.68 -1.04
N VAL A 727 37.30 -69.31 -0.27
CA VAL A 727 38.27 -68.80 0.69
C VAL A 727 39.62 -68.64 -0.01
N VAL A 728 40.35 -67.54 0.20
CA VAL A 728 41.80 -67.61 0.48
C VAL A 728 42.20 -66.56 1.51
N THR A 729 42.79 -67.06 2.57
CA THR A 729 43.35 -66.38 3.74
C THR A 729 44.57 -65.53 3.40
N SER A 730 44.68 -64.34 4.01
CA SER A 730 45.98 -63.87 4.52
C SER A 730 45.79 -62.95 5.73
N SER A 731 46.70 -63.14 6.67
CA SER A 731 46.72 -62.79 8.08
C SER A 731 47.26 -61.39 8.40
N ALA A 732 46.80 -60.83 9.53
CA ALA A 732 47.57 -60.13 10.59
C ALA A 732 46.72 -58.99 11.17
N SER A 733 46.15 -59.12 12.37
CA SER A 733 46.77 -58.94 13.69
C SER A 733 46.81 -57.49 14.18
N SER A 734 46.23 -57.34 15.37
CA SER A 734 46.60 -56.49 16.51
C SER A 734 46.17 -55.01 16.60
N THR A 735 45.24 -54.83 17.56
CA THR A 735 45.29 -53.92 18.74
C THR A 735 45.08 -52.41 18.58
N VAL A 736 43.90 -51.98 19.08
CA VAL A 736 43.65 -50.95 20.11
C VAL A 736 44.88 -50.19 20.62
N ASP A 737 44.90 -48.85 20.54
CA ASP A 737 44.51 -47.94 21.65
C ASP A 737 44.60 -46.45 21.25
N SER A 738 43.83 -45.68 22.01
CA SER A 738 43.55 -44.26 22.12
C SER A 738 44.72 -43.25 22.09
N GLY A 739 44.39 -42.01 21.70
CA GLY A 739 45.25 -40.84 21.96
C GLY A 739 44.83 -39.55 21.23
N LYS A 740 44.31 -38.57 21.99
CA LYS A 740 44.09 -37.16 21.63
C LYS A 740 45.37 -36.47 21.11
N ALA A 741 45.24 -35.58 20.11
CA ALA A 741 45.57 -34.13 20.21
C ALA A 741 45.70 -33.44 18.83
N THR A 742 45.02 -32.29 18.72
CA THR A 742 45.33 -31.05 17.97
C THR A 742 46.50 -30.99 16.99
N SER A 743 46.25 -30.50 15.76
CA SER A 743 46.94 -29.31 15.20
C SER A 743 46.42 -28.94 13.80
N THR A 744 46.34 -27.62 13.58
CA THR A 744 46.25 -26.87 12.32
C THR A 744 47.17 -27.36 11.18
N GLY A 745 46.71 -27.24 9.94
CA GLY A 745 47.56 -27.37 8.74
C GLY A 745 46.81 -27.24 7.42
N VAL A 746 46.96 -26.08 6.77
CA VAL A 746 46.63 -25.78 5.37
C VAL A 746 47.45 -26.69 4.43
N VAL A 747 46.91 -27.03 3.25
CA VAL A 747 47.54 -27.07 1.90
C VAL A 747 46.85 -28.11 0.98
N THR A 748 46.08 -27.57 0.04
CA THR A 748 45.89 -27.90 -1.39
C THR A 748 46.01 -29.33 -1.96
N SER A 749 44.99 -29.64 -2.79
CA SER A 749 45.05 -30.05 -4.21
C SER A 749 44.76 -31.51 -4.63
N SER A 750 44.14 -31.56 -5.81
CA SER A 750 43.86 -32.66 -6.75
C SER A 750 42.51 -33.36 -6.55
N GLY A 751 41.64 -33.53 -7.55
CA GLY A 751 41.73 -33.25 -8.98
C GLY A 751 41.00 -34.35 -9.77
N ASN A 752 39.93 -34.00 -10.48
CA ASN A 752 39.37 -34.63 -11.69
C ASN A 752 38.04 -33.92 -11.98
N SER A 753 37.89 -32.99 -12.93
CA SER A 753 38.10 -33.01 -14.38
C SER A 753 37.06 -33.83 -15.17
N THR A 754 36.19 -33.11 -15.87
CA THR A 754 35.74 -33.32 -17.26
C THR A 754 35.18 -31.96 -17.73
N THR A 755 35.94 -31.11 -18.44
CA THR A 755 36.03 -30.96 -19.93
C THR A 755 34.66 -30.87 -20.60
N ALA A 756 34.30 -29.92 -21.47
CA ALA A 756 35.02 -29.00 -22.39
C ALA A 756 34.01 -27.88 -22.79
N ASN A 757 34.27 -26.77 -23.48
CA ASN A 757 35.33 -26.33 -24.39
C ASN A 757 35.24 -24.79 -24.50
N VAL A 758 36.39 -24.14 -24.66
CA VAL A 758 36.56 -22.70 -24.95
C VAL A 758 37.07 -22.55 -26.39
N SER A 759 36.69 -21.48 -27.07
CA SER A 759 37.46 -20.86 -28.16
C SER A 759 37.31 -19.33 -28.03
N SER A 760 38.32 -18.62 -27.48
CA SER A 760 39.44 -17.95 -28.19
C SER A 760 38.98 -16.74 -29.03
N THR A 761 39.54 -15.52 -29.02
CA THR A 761 40.78 -14.96 -28.47
C THR A 761 40.79 -13.42 -28.72
N GLU A 762 41.35 -12.67 -27.76
CA GLU A 762 42.27 -11.50 -27.85
C GLU A 762 41.95 -10.16 -28.59
N ASN A 763 41.95 -9.08 -27.76
CA ASN A 763 42.75 -7.83 -27.78
C ASN A 763 42.82 -6.90 -29.02
N ASN A 764 42.34 -5.66 -28.87
CA ASN A 764 43.10 -4.40 -28.62
C ASN A 764 42.51 -3.11 -29.26
N ALA A 765 42.44 -2.06 -28.42
CA ALA A 765 42.69 -0.63 -28.64
C ALA A 765 41.85 0.24 -29.61
N ALA A 766 41.10 1.16 -28.98
CA ALA A 766 41.06 2.62 -29.19
C ALA A 766 40.53 3.27 -30.49
N ASN A 767 39.66 4.28 -30.26
CA ASN A 767 39.27 5.42 -31.09
C ASN A 767 38.43 5.16 -32.36
N VAL A 768 37.10 5.20 -32.23
CA VAL A 768 36.23 5.98 -33.14
C VAL A 768 35.01 6.47 -32.34
N VAL A 769 34.94 7.79 -32.16
CA VAL A 769 33.77 8.54 -31.71
C VAL A 769 32.74 8.55 -32.85
N ASP A 770 31.46 8.50 -32.48
CA ASP A 770 30.26 8.83 -33.26
C ASP A 770 29.59 7.72 -34.11
N SER A 771 28.25 7.73 -34.09
CA SER A 771 27.29 7.00 -34.96
C SER A 771 26.67 5.63 -34.58
N ARG A 772 26.43 5.28 -33.29
CA ARG A 772 25.65 4.07 -32.93
C ARG A 772 24.41 4.25 -32.05
N VAL A 773 23.77 5.41 -32.06
CA VAL A 773 22.48 5.62 -31.37
C VAL A 773 21.25 5.24 -32.23
N SER A 774 21.40 5.01 -33.54
CA SER A 774 20.25 4.81 -34.44
C SER A 774 19.87 3.34 -34.74
N LYS A 775 20.62 2.34 -34.25
CA LYS A 775 20.37 0.91 -34.59
C LYS A 775 20.00 -0.01 -33.42
N PHE A 776 19.90 0.52 -32.20
CA PHE A 776 19.44 -0.26 -31.04
C PHE A 776 17.91 -0.22 -30.84
N SER A 777 17.24 0.82 -31.33
CA SER A 777 15.78 0.98 -31.19
C SER A 777 14.95 0.06 -32.09
N ILE A 778 15.52 -0.48 -33.16
CA ILE A 778 14.79 -1.35 -34.10
C ILE A 778 14.83 -2.83 -33.67
N LEU A 779 15.83 -3.26 -32.89
CA LEU A 779 15.93 -4.65 -32.43
C LEU A 779 15.10 -4.95 -31.16
N LEU A 780 14.82 -3.93 -30.34
CA LEU A 780 14.00 -4.09 -29.13
C LEU A 780 12.51 -4.20 -29.46
N ALA A 781 12.03 -3.49 -30.49
CA ALA A 781 10.64 -3.57 -30.95
C ALA A 781 10.28 -4.94 -31.58
N THR A 782 11.24 -5.63 -32.22
CA THR A 782 10.97 -6.96 -32.82
C THR A 782 11.08 -8.12 -31.82
N PHE A 783 11.74 -7.92 -30.68
CA PHE A 783 11.87 -8.96 -29.65
C PHE A 783 10.68 -9.01 -28.67
N ILE A 784 9.95 -7.90 -28.51
CA ILE A 784 8.76 -7.84 -27.64
C ILE A 784 7.53 -8.45 -28.31
N SER A 785 7.40 -8.42 -29.64
CA SER A 785 6.30 -9.10 -30.36
C SER A 785 6.46 -10.62 -30.53
N LEU A 786 7.52 -11.24 -30.01
CA LEU A 786 7.76 -12.69 -30.16
C LEU A 786 7.77 -13.48 -28.83
N ILE A 787 7.52 -12.81 -27.69
CA ILE A 787 7.49 -13.43 -26.34
C ILE A 787 6.20 -13.02 -25.57
N ILE A 788 5.15 -12.59 -26.29
CA ILE A 788 3.77 -12.53 -25.78
C ILE A 788 2.94 -13.55 -26.56
#